data_AF-A0A1Y1Z7K8-F1
#
_entry.id   AF-A0A1Y1Z7K8-F1
#
_cell.length_a   1.000
_cell.length_b   1.000
_cell.length_c   1.000
_cell.angle_alpha   90.00
_cell.angle_beta   90.00
_cell.angle_gamma   90.00
#
_symmetry.space_group_name_H-M   'P 1'
#
loop_
_entity.id
_entity.type
_entity.pdbx_description
1 polymer ?
#
loop_
_entity_poly.entity_id
_entity_poly.type
_entity_poly.pdbx_seq_one_letter_code
_entity_poly.pdbx_strand_id
1 'polypeptide(L)'
;MIISRSGFTASSLAITHNAIKSILFQCAQLLIAFTVWKLFSLLAAKTRKFTSYLMFSEDLIQKGRFMHSQKYSGGGILVLGFTIVYSLAQLYGTLLWALDSPGYIMQSKNVSGIALRNSLLENPSYIVSLNLKSGNLSTQEESLSQTIGSNLYKAGINFTLTGDVGKRTPQVAAPTRPEAGARIWLDDEGFSVSADNYVMISYAPGETGKMVALDCPVQILSETVFGWNCTFNNSFSQTLLNDPVGRPEVHWDDASDLALDSRYIRPSRQNNIWASYGTGGSTAVMKQMFTVTKGTRRHSFIENAAKYSTLTLAKVPFSRVEVLDFVKRTWSSNPEEQQAPLIDRLVESIFEAQELKRSFMYGASSTTNFSCAQVHWQYLTNGFDGDDLYSLLRISITNITLVHSETLEKPPEPYESCDASFQNEAEGGRIVDTDCSASFATENNAPHFFGQVDASAVLIITGLGDGRSNISSNALDQSRLLWLEKNDARMNDLLMSRGFIVSVDPALVTVKVGSLTPAISYLQLLLMLVAVLMAPIGWFCVQRFTSSHWSSSLLSNLLYTVDTPENWNKEEPGYIRRTPDIHLSKASAQNSSRVVIAVDSAFLTLQDNHTGNETSIVTGDVTYVQKAAIVRAEERMPLYNS
;
A
#
# COMPACT_ATOMS: atom_id res chain seq x y z
N MET A 1 1.86 -16.08 -21.48
CA MET A 1 1.01 -15.33 -20.55
C MET A 1 -0.01 -14.57 -21.39
N ILE A 2 -1.28 -14.99 -21.41
CA ILE A 2 -2.31 -14.38 -22.27
C ILE A 2 -2.85 -13.16 -21.54
N ILE A 3 -2.42 -11.95 -21.95
CA ILE A 3 -2.94 -10.70 -21.39
C ILE A 3 -4.32 -10.46 -22.01
N SER A 4 -5.37 -10.78 -21.25
CA SER A 4 -6.76 -10.61 -21.67
C SER A 4 -7.21 -9.16 -21.49
N ARG A 5 -7.70 -8.52 -22.56
CA ARG A 5 -8.32 -7.18 -22.52
C ARG A 5 -9.85 -7.19 -22.39
N SER A 6 -10.49 -8.36 -22.48
CA SER A 6 -11.95 -8.49 -22.38
C SER A 6 -12.36 -8.80 -20.94
N GLY A 7 -13.41 -8.11 -20.46
CA GLY A 7 -13.96 -8.34 -19.11
C GLY A 7 -14.53 -9.75 -18.89
N PHE A 8 -14.80 -10.50 -19.96
CA PHE A 8 -15.29 -11.88 -19.88
C PHE A 8 -14.18 -12.90 -19.54
N THR A 9 -12.97 -12.66 -20.06
CA THR A 9 -11.80 -13.54 -19.89
C THR A 9 -10.86 -13.06 -18.78
N ALA A 10 -10.93 -11.79 -18.39
CA ALA A 10 -10.18 -11.28 -17.26
C ALA A 10 -10.80 -11.72 -15.91
N SER A 11 -9.96 -12.14 -14.96
CA SER A 11 -10.40 -12.43 -13.60
C SER A 11 -10.86 -11.15 -12.90
N SER A 12 -12.15 -11.06 -12.55
CA SER A 12 -12.79 -9.84 -12.03
C SER A 12 -13.62 -10.08 -10.76
N LEU A 13 -14.08 -11.31 -10.53
CA LEU A 13 -14.91 -11.66 -9.38
C LEU A 13 -14.03 -12.14 -8.22
N ALA A 14 -14.05 -11.40 -7.12
CA ALA A 14 -13.27 -11.71 -5.93
C ALA A 14 -13.72 -13.01 -5.25
N ILE A 15 -12.74 -13.80 -4.81
CA ILE A 15 -12.92 -14.99 -3.98
C ILE A 15 -12.04 -14.85 -2.75
N THR A 16 -12.57 -15.25 -1.60
CA THR A 16 -11.92 -15.06 -0.31
C THR A 16 -10.56 -15.77 -0.20
N HIS A 17 -10.43 -16.98 -0.74
CA HIS A 17 -9.18 -17.76 -0.68
C HIS A 17 -8.90 -18.59 -1.94
N ASN A 18 -7.62 -18.73 -2.28
CA ASN A 18 -7.13 -19.66 -3.31
C ASN A 18 -7.53 -21.11 -3.04
N ALA A 19 -7.67 -21.49 -1.76
CA ALA A 19 -8.12 -22.82 -1.38
C ALA A 19 -9.53 -23.13 -1.90
N ILE A 20 -10.46 -22.18 -1.77
CA ILE A 20 -11.83 -22.32 -2.29
C ILE A 20 -11.83 -22.43 -3.80
N LYS A 21 -11.03 -21.58 -4.47
CA LYS A 21 -10.84 -21.63 -5.92
C LYS A 21 -10.31 -22.99 -6.38
N SER A 22 -9.33 -23.55 -5.67
CA SER A 22 -8.80 -24.89 -5.94
C SER A 22 -9.86 -25.98 -5.79
N ILE A 23 -10.65 -25.95 -4.72
CA ILE A 23 -11.75 -26.90 -4.49
C ILE A 23 -12.77 -26.83 -5.63
N LEU A 24 -13.20 -25.63 -6.02
CA LEU A 24 -14.15 -25.44 -7.12
C LEU A 24 -13.64 -26.00 -8.45
N PHE A 25 -12.37 -25.75 -8.78
CA PHE A 25 -11.76 -26.27 -10.00
C PHE A 25 -11.60 -27.79 -9.97
N GLN A 26 -11.26 -28.36 -8.81
CA GLN A 26 -11.18 -29.81 -8.64
C GLN A 26 -12.55 -30.49 -8.76
N CYS A 27 -13.60 -29.89 -8.19
CA CYS A 27 -14.97 -30.36 -8.36
C CYS A 27 -15.38 -30.35 -9.83
N ALA A 28 -15.13 -29.25 -10.55
CA ALA A 28 -15.43 -29.16 -11.98
C ALA A 28 -14.67 -30.20 -12.81
N GLN A 29 -13.40 -30.46 -12.49
CA GLN A 29 -12.59 -31.52 -13.11
C GLN A 29 -13.22 -32.91 -12.91
N LEU A 30 -13.60 -33.25 -11.68
CA LEU A 30 -14.24 -34.54 -11.37
C LEU A 30 -15.55 -34.71 -12.14
N LEU A 31 -16.36 -33.64 -12.23
CA LEU A 31 -17.63 -33.64 -12.95
C LEU A 31 -17.46 -33.82 -14.47
N ILE A 32 -16.46 -33.17 -15.08
CA ILE A 32 -16.14 -33.39 -16.50
C ILE A 32 -15.62 -34.80 -16.74
N ALA A 33 -14.70 -35.29 -15.91
CA ALA A 33 -14.20 -36.67 -16.03
C ALA A 33 -15.32 -37.70 -15.91
N PHE A 34 -16.24 -37.49 -14.97
CA PHE A 34 -17.45 -38.31 -14.83
C PHE A 34 -18.37 -38.23 -16.06
N THR A 35 -18.55 -37.03 -16.63
CA THR A 35 -19.33 -36.83 -17.86
C THR A 35 -18.72 -37.63 -19.01
N VAL A 36 -17.40 -37.54 -19.20
CA VAL A 36 -16.68 -38.28 -20.25
C VAL A 36 -16.85 -39.78 -20.04
N TRP A 37 -16.72 -40.27 -18.80
CA TRP A 37 -16.98 -41.67 -18.50
C TRP A 37 -18.36 -42.11 -18.96
N LYS A 38 -19.41 -41.36 -18.59
CA LYS A 38 -20.79 -41.70 -18.92
C LYS A 38 -21.08 -41.59 -20.42
N LEU A 39 -20.50 -40.60 -21.10
CA LEU A 39 -20.60 -40.49 -22.55
C LEU A 39 -20.01 -41.71 -23.26
N PHE A 40 -18.83 -42.17 -22.84
CA PHE A 40 -18.20 -43.36 -23.42
C PHE A 40 -18.94 -44.65 -23.04
N SER A 41 -19.54 -44.75 -21.84
CA SER A 41 -20.48 -45.82 -21.50
C SER A 41 -21.65 -45.91 -22.48
N LEU A 42 -22.27 -44.77 -22.81
CA LEU A 42 -23.38 -44.70 -23.77
C LEU A 42 -22.94 -45.15 -25.18
N LEU A 43 -21.76 -44.71 -25.63
CA LEU A 43 -21.18 -45.12 -26.92
C LEU A 43 -20.88 -46.62 -26.97
N ALA A 44 -20.33 -47.17 -25.89
CA ALA A 44 -20.06 -48.59 -25.77
C ALA A 44 -21.37 -49.42 -25.80
N ALA A 45 -22.42 -48.93 -25.13
CA ALA A 45 -23.73 -49.54 -25.12
C ALA A 45 -24.36 -49.57 -26.51
N LYS A 46 -24.34 -48.43 -27.23
CA LYS A 46 -24.89 -48.31 -28.59
C LYS A 46 -24.15 -49.20 -29.59
N THR A 47 -22.84 -49.36 -29.42
CA THR A 47 -21.99 -50.22 -30.27
C THR A 47 -21.97 -51.68 -29.82
N ARG A 48 -22.65 -52.02 -28.72
CA ARG A 48 -22.71 -53.36 -28.11
C ARG A 48 -21.31 -53.94 -27.79
N LYS A 49 -20.36 -53.09 -27.39
CA LYS A 49 -18.98 -53.48 -27.06
C LYS A 49 -18.75 -53.52 -25.54
N PHE A 50 -19.32 -54.52 -24.88
CA PHE A 50 -19.30 -54.60 -23.41
C PHE A 50 -17.89 -54.78 -22.85
N THR A 51 -17.05 -55.61 -23.49
CA THR A 51 -15.65 -55.78 -23.10
C THR A 51 -14.86 -54.47 -23.12
N SER A 52 -15.12 -53.59 -24.10
CA SER A 52 -14.49 -52.28 -24.16
C SER A 52 -14.94 -51.35 -23.03
N TYR A 53 -16.20 -51.45 -22.59
CA TYR A 53 -16.69 -50.73 -21.42
C TYR A 53 -16.01 -51.18 -20.12
N LEU A 54 -15.81 -52.48 -19.93
CA LEU A 54 -15.07 -53.02 -18.77
C LEU A 54 -13.63 -52.51 -18.74
N MET A 55 -13.01 -52.38 -19.91
CA MET A 55 -11.64 -51.85 -20.04
C MET A 55 -11.52 -50.38 -19.63
N PHE A 56 -12.60 -49.62 -19.41
CA PHE A 56 -12.52 -48.24 -18.92
C PHE A 56 -12.04 -48.14 -17.46
N SER A 57 -12.39 -49.12 -16.62
CA SER A 57 -11.94 -49.19 -15.22
C SER A 57 -10.56 -49.76 -15.01
N GLU A 58 -9.99 -50.39 -16.04
CA GLU A 58 -8.67 -51.00 -15.96
C GLU A 58 -7.54 -49.96 -15.97
N ASP A 59 -6.36 -50.40 -15.56
CA ASP A 59 -5.16 -49.58 -15.58
C ASP A 59 -4.68 -49.28 -17.03
N LEU A 60 -3.73 -48.35 -17.15
CA LEU A 60 -3.21 -47.94 -18.47
C LEU A 60 -2.47 -49.08 -19.19
N ILE A 61 -1.84 -49.98 -18.44
CA ILE A 61 -1.07 -51.10 -19.01
C ILE A 61 -2.03 -52.10 -19.67
N GLN A 62 -3.11 -52.46 -18.99
CA GLN A 62 -4.13 -53.38 -19.46
C GLN A 62 -4.91 -52.78 -20.63
N LYS A 63 -5.25 -51.48 -20.57
CA LYS A 63 -5.80 -50.73 -21.73
C LYS A 63 -4.84 -50.80 -22.92
N GLY A 64 -3.54 -50.59 -22.71
CA GLY A 64 -2.49 -50.70 -23.72
C GLY A 64 -2.45 -52.08 -24.39
N ARG A 65 -2.45 -53.14 -23.58
CA ARG A 65 -2.47 -54.53 -24.07
C ARG A 65 -3.76 -54.86 -24.83
N PHE A 66 -4.91 -54.39 -24.35
CA PHE A 66 -6.19 -54.58 -25.02
C PHE A 66 -6.23 -53.89 -26.40
N MET A 67 -5.71 -52.67 -26.50
CA MET A 67 -5.60 -51.97 -27.79
C MET A 67 -4.66 -52.71 -28.75
N HIS A 68 -3.54 -53.25 -28.24
CA HIS A 68 -2.61 -54.02 -29.06
C HIS A 68 -3.22 -55.33 -29.57
N SER A 69 -3.98 -56.05 -28.72
CA SER A 69 -4.62 -57.31 -29.09
C SER A 69 -5.80 -57.13 -30.06
N GLN A 70 -6.58 -56.06 -29.89
CA GLN A 70 -7.75 -55.77 -30.72
C GLN A 70 -7.42 -55.02 -32.03
N LYS A 71 -6.19 -54.47 -32.19
CA LYS A 71 -5.79 -53.62 -33.32
C LYS A 71 -6.77 -52.45 -33.54
N TYR A 72 -6.97 -51.99 -34.78
CA TYR A 72 -7.94 -50.96 -35.16
C TYR A 72 -9.41 -51.44 -35.18
N SER A 73 -9.79 -52.41 -34.34
CA SER A 73 -11.20 -52.77 -34.21
C SER A 73 -11.98 -51.62 -33.58
N GLY A 74 -13.30 -51.56 -33.84
CA GLY A 74 -14.16 -50.56 -33.21
C GLY A 74 -14.12 -50.57 -31.67
N GLY A 75 -13.79 -51.71 -31.06
CA GLY A 75 -13.61 -51.82 -29.60
C GLY A 75 -12.27 -51.27 -29.10
N GLY A 76 -11.18 -51.46 -29.87
CA GLY A 76 -9.88 -50.86 -29.58
C GLY A 76 -9.87 -49.34 -29.74
N ILE A 77 -10.50 -48.83 -30.80
CA ILE A 77 -10.66 -47.38 -31.05
C ILE A 77 -11.45 -46.70 -29.92
N LEU A 78 -12.49 -47.36 -29.42
CA LEU A 78 -13.32 -46.85 -28.33
C LEU A 78 -12.54 -46.74 -27.01
N VAL A 79 -11.69 -47.72 -26.69
CA VAL A 79 -10.81 -47.69 -25.50
C VAL A 79 -9.71 -46.65 -25.65
N LEU A 80 -9.12 -46.50 -26.85
CA LEU A 80 -8.14 -45.46 -27.15
C LEU A 80 -8.74 -44.06 -26.98
N GLY A 81 -9.90 -43.82 -27.59
CA GLY A 81 -10.62 -42.54 -27.50
C GLY A 81 -11.00 -42.20 -26.06
N PHE A 82 -11.51 -43.18 -25.30
CA PHE A 82 -11.79 -43.00 -23.89
C PHE A 82 -10.53 -42.62 -23.12
N THR A 83 -9.43 -43.35 -23.31
CA THR A 83 -8.17 -43.10 -22.58
C THR A 83 -7.67 -41.67 -22.83
N ILE A 84 -7.65 -41.22 -24.08
CA ILE A 84 -7.21 -39.86 -24.43
C ILE A 84 -8.15 -38.81 -23.83
N VAL A 85 -9.45 -38.91 -24.09
CA VAL A 85 -10.42 -37.88 -23.67
C VAL A 85 -10.59 -37.85 -22.15
N TYR A 86 -10.55 -39.00 -21.49
CA TYR A 86 -10.60 -39.10 -20.03
C TYR A 86 -9.33 -38.52 -19.40
N SER A 87 -8.14 -38.79 -19.94
CA SER A 87 -6.91 -38.15 -19.49
C SER A 87 -6.94 -36.64 -19.68
N LEU A 88 -7.46 -36.13 -20.81
CA LEU A 88 -7.65 -34.69 -21.02
C LEU A 88 -8.67 -34.08 -20.06
N ALA A 89 -9.76 -34.80 -19.76
CA ALA A 89 -10.75 -34.38 -18.77
C ALA A 89 -10.15 -34.28 -17.36
N GLN A 90 -9.21 -35.15 -17.01
CA GLN A 90 -8.45 -35.05 -15.76
C GLN A 90 -7.47 -33.87 -15.71
N LEU A 91 -7.21 -33.19 -16.83
CA LEU A 91 -6.43 -31.95 -16.89
C LEU A 91 -7.32 -30.69 -16.89
N TYR A 92 -8.64 -30.85 -16.78
CA TYR A 92 -9.58 -29.74 -16.85
C TYR A 92 -9.39 -28.71 -15.73
N GLY A 93 -9.07 -29.15 -14.51
CA GLY A 93 -8.76 -28.23 -13.41
C GLY A 93 -7.51 -27.40 -13.72
N THR A 94 -6.48 -28.01 -14.32
CA THR A 94 -5.28 -27.32 -14.79
C THR A 94 -5.58 -26.32 -15.89
N LEU A 95 -6.52 -26.62 -16.80
CA LEU A 95 -6.97 -25.67 -17.82
C LEU A 95 -7.64 -24.44 -17.19
N LEU A 96 -8.48 -24.63 -16.17
CA LEU A 96 -9.11 -23.51 -15.44
C LEU A 96 -8.06 -22.63 -14.77
N TRP A 97 -7.01 -23.22 -14.19
CA TRP A 97 -5.85 -22.49 -13.67
C TRP A 97 -5.03 -21.80 -14.78
N ALA A 98 -4.88 -22.41 -15.95
CA ALA A 98 -4.15 -21.82 -17.08
C ALA A 98 -4.87 -20.60 -17.68
N LEU A 99 -6.20 -20.55 -17.56
CA LEU A 99 -7.03 -19.40 -17.97
C LEU A 99 -7.07 -18.29 -16.92
N ASP A 100 -6.28 -18.40 -15.85
CA ASP A 100 -6.30 -17.45 -14.75
C ASP A 100 -5.41 -16.23 -15.03
N SER A 101 -6.01 -15.16 -15.54
CA SER A 101 -5.30 -13.90 -15.80
C SER A 101 -6.19 -12.70 -15.53
N PRO A 102 -5.81 -11.75 -14.65
CA PRO A 102 -4.60 -11.68 -13.82
C PRO A 102 -4.61 -12.60 -12.58
N GLY A 103 -5.70 -13.32 -12.32
CA GLY A 103 -5.83 -14.25 -11.19
C GLY A 103 -6.01 -13.62 -9.81
N TYR A 104 -5.62 -12.36 -9.66
CA TYR A 104 -5.83 -11.54 -8.46
C TYR A 104 -6.33 -10.16 -8.86
N ILE A 105 -7.13 -9.55 -7.98
CA ILE A 105 -7.50 -8.15 -8.07
C ILE A 105 -7.04 -7.42 -6.81
N MET A 106 -6.71 -6.14 -6.96
CA MET A 106 -6.42 -5.28 -5.82
C MET A 106 -7.75 -4.79 -5.25
N GLN A 107 -8.06 -5.14 -4.01
CA GLN A 107 -9.15 -4.55 -3.26
C GLN A 107 -8.59 -3.56 -2.26
N SER A 108 -9.12 -2.33 -2.28
CA SER A 108 -8.77 -1.33 -1.30
C SER A 108 -9.85 -1.22 -0.23
N LYS A 109 -9.47 -1.27 1.03
CA LYS A 109 -10.35 -1.06 2.17
C LYS A 109 -9.81 0.07 3.05
N ASN A 110 -10.71 0.91 3.55
CA ASN A 110 -10.37 1.92 4.55
C ASN A 110 -10.32 1.24 5.92
N VAL A 111 -9.23 1.46 6.64
CA VAL A 111 -8.96 0.88 7.96
C VAL A 111 -8.39 1.99 8.84
N SER A 112 -8.63 1.95 10.15
CA SER A 112 -7.97 2.87 11.10
C SER A 112 -6.47 2.55 11.20
N GLY A 113 -5.63 3.58 11.36
CA GLY A 113 -4.18 3.48 11.49
C GLY A 113 -3.74 2.55 12.61
N ILE A 114 -4.52 2.46 13.69
CA ILE A 114 -4.24 1.56 14.82
C ILE A 114 -4.26 0.08 14.45
N ALA A 115 -5.06 -0.32 13.45
CA ALA A 115 -5.09 -1.70 12.98
C ALA A 115 -3.77 -2.15 12.35
N LEU A 116 -2.96 -1.19 11.88
CA LEU A 116 -1.65 -1.45 11.29
C LEU A 116 -0.49 -1.23 12.28
N ARG A 117 -0.76 -0.98 13.57
CA ARG A 117 0.26 -0.65 14.58
C ARG A 117 1.40 -1.67 14.65
N ASN A 118 1.09 -2.97 14.61
CA ASN A 118 2.11 -4.04 14.65
C ASN A 118 3.03 -4.07 13.42
N SER A 119 2.61 -3.39 12.36
CA SER A 119 3.32 -3.31 11.10
C SER A 119 4.05 -1.99 10.90
N LEU A 120 3.95 -1.04 11.85
CA LEU A 120 4.78 0.16 11.83
C LEU A 120 6.26 -0.25 11.91
N LEU A 121 7.10 0.52 11.23
CA LEU A 121 8.54 0.42 11.43
C LEU A 121 8.86 0.82 12.87
N GLU A 122 9.89 0.19 13.44
CA GLU A 122 10.38 0.56 14.78
C GLU A 122 10.96 1.98 14.78
N ASN A 123 11.63 2.36 13.68
CA ASN A 123 12.15 3.69 13.45
C ASN A 123 11.61 4.22 12.10
N PRO A 124 10.36 4.71 12.06
CA PRO A 124 9.82 5.32 10.85
C PRO A 124 10.59 6.61 10.58
N SER A 125 10.88 6.90 9.31
CA SER A 125 11.58 8.14 8.98
C SER A 125 10.65 9.33 9.24
N TYR A 126 11.00 10.29 10.09
CA TYR A 126 10.10 11.43 10.32
C TYR A 126 10.17 12.46 9.16
N ILE A 127 11.22 12.42 8.33
CA ILE A 127 11.45 13.33 7.22
C ILE A 127 11.13 12.67 5.89
N VAL A 128 10.35 13.35 5.06
CA VAL A 128 10.09 13.00 3.67
C VAL A 128 10.58 14.14 2.79
N SER A 129 11.28 13.82 1.70
CA SER A 129 11.67 14.80 0.70
C SER A 129 10.85 14.64 -0.58
N LEU A 130 10.39 15.77 -1.12
CA LEU A 130 9.73 15.87 -2.41
C LEU A 130 10.57 16.78 -3.31
N ASN A 131 10.92 16.31 -4.51
CA ASN A 131 11.66 17.11 -5.48
C ASN A 131 10.81 17.35 -6.73
N LEU A 132 10.51 18.62 -7.00
CA LEU A 132 9.67 19.04 -8.12
C LEU A 132 10.45 19.26 -9.43
N LYS A 133 11.79 19.15 -9.42
CA LYS A 133 12.64 19.33 -10.61
C LYS A 133 12.63 18.13 -11.55
N SER A 134 12.43 16.92 -11.04
CA SER A 134 12.76 15.66 -11.73
C SER A 134 11.58 14.95 -12.42
N GLY A 135 10.39 15.53 -12.48
CA GLY A 135 9.22 14.84 -13.03
C GLY A 135 8.08 15.76 -13.47
N ASN A 136 7.06 15.15 -14.07
CA ASN A 136 5.82 15.84 -14.43
C ASN A 136 5.01 16.15 -13.15
N LEU A 137 4.58 17.39 -12.98
CA LEU A 137 3.78 17.84 -11.84
C LEU A 137 2.50 17.01 -11.65
N SER A 138 1.90 16.50 -12.73
CA SER A 138 0.74 15.61 -12.63
C SER A 138 1.08 14.27 -11.98
N THR A 139 2.22 13.67 -12.34
CA THR A 139 2.67 12.40 -11.75
C THR A 139 3.00 12.55 -10.27
N GLN A 140 3.56 13.71 -9.87
CA GLN A 140 3.82 14.03 -8.46
C GLN A 140 2.52 14.20 -7.65
N GLU A 141 1.50 14.80 -8.26
CA GLU A 141 0.18 14.97 -7.64
C GLU A 141 -0.51 13.62 -7.38
N GLU A 142 -0.36 12.66 -8.29
CA GLU A 142 -0.90 11.30 -8.13
C GLU A 142 -0.14 10.50 -7.06
N SER A 143 1.20 10.62 -7.01
CA SER A 143 2.03 9.88 -6.06
C SER A 143 2.14 10.50 -4.67
N LEU A 144 1.63 11.72 -4.45
CA LEU A 144 1.80 12.49 -3.21
C LEU A 144 1.48 11.69 -1.94
N SER A 145 0.34 10.98 -1.93
CA SER A 145 -0.12 10.15 -0.82
C SER A 145 0.82 8.98 -0.51
N GLN A 146 1.51 8.45 -1.53
CA GLN A 146 2.51 7.38 -1.37
C GLN A 146 3.84 7.96 -0.92
N THR A 147 4.27 9.09 -1.50
CA THR A 147 5.52 9.77 -1.14
C THR A 147 5.50 10.20 0.33
N ILE A 148 4.47 10.94 0.76
CA ILE A 148 4.30 11.36 2.16
C ILE A 148 4.04 10.16 3.08
N GLY A 149 3.50 9.05 2.57
CA GLY A 149 3.34 7.80 3.31
C GLY A 149 4.60 6.95 3.42
N SER A 150 5.64 7.21 2.63
CA SER A 150 6.80 6.32 2.52
C SER A 150 7.50 6.08 3.87
N ASN A 151 8.12 4.91 4.04
CA ASN A 151 8.88 4.55 5.24
C ASN A 151 8.10 4.69 6.58
N LEU A 152 6.79 4.45 6.58
CA LEU A 152 5.99 4.34 7.82
C LEU A 152 5.84 2.89 8.29
N TYR A 153 5.54 1.98 7.37
CA TYR A 153 5.25 0.58 7.66
C TYR A 153 6.29 -0.35 7.05
N LYS A 154 6.38 -1.56 7.61
CA LYS A 154 7.22 -2.66 7.12
C LYS A 154 6.86 -3.02 5.67
N ALA A 155 7.85 -3.50 4.92
CA ALA A 155 7.65 -3.94 3.54
C ALA A 155 6.57 -5.04 3.46
N GLY A 156 5.81 -5.05 2.35
CA GLY A 156 4.73 -6.00 2.10
C GLY A 156 3.32 -5.48 2.38
N ILE A 157 3.18 -4.28 2.93
CA ILE A 157 1.88 -3.61 3.10
C ILE A 157 1.70 -2.59 1.99
N ASN A 158 0.70 -2.81 1.15
CA ASN A 158 0.26 -1.80 0.19
C ASN A 158 -0.74 -0.88 0.90
N PHE A 159 -0.33 0.34 1.23
CA PHE A 159 -1.21 1.33 1.82
C PHE A 159 -0.98 2.70 1.20
N THR A 160 -1.99 3.56 1.34
CA THR A 160 -1.92 4.97 0.97
C THR A 160 -2.54 5.81 2.08
N LEU A 161 -1.87 6.90 2.46
CA LEU A 161 -2.44 7.88 3.39
C LEU A 161 -3.63 8.58 2.73
N THR A 162 -4.72 8.72 3.48
CA THR A 162 -5.95 9.36 2.97
C THR A 162 -5.99 10.86 3.24
N GLY A 163 -5.27 11.34 4.26
CA GLY A 163 -5.40 12.71 4.77
C GLY A 163 -6.52 12.88 5.79
N ASP A 164 -7.35 11.85 6.00
CA ASP A 164 -8.48 11.89 6.92
C ASP A 164 -8.02 11.61 8.35
N VAL A 165 -8.08 12.67 9.16
CA VAL A 165 -7.72 12.68 10.57
C VAL A 165 -8.93 13.16 11.37
N GLY A 166 -9.33 12.41 12.39
CA GLY A 166 -10.34 12.78 13.37
C GLY A 166 -9.85 13.92 14.26
N LYS A 167 -9.79 15.13 13.70
CA LYS A 167 -9.33 16.35 14.39
C LYS A 167 -10.29 16.65 15.55
N ARG A 168 -9.82 16.57 16.80
CA ARG A 168 -10.51 17.19 17.94
C ARG A 168 -10.28 18.70 17.93
N THR A 169 -11.20 19.43 18.55
CA THR A 169 -11.17 20.90 18.59
C THR A 169 -9.91 21.41 19.30
N PRO A 170 -9.14 22.31 18.67
CA PRO A 170 -8.01 22.98 19.32
C PRO A 170 -8.48 23.84 20.50
N GLN A 171 -7.65 23.93 21.54
CA GLN A 171 -7.93 24.73 22.74
C GLN A 171 -6.90 25.84 22.88
N VAL A 172 -7.40 27.06 23.09
CA VAL A 172 -6.62 28.30 23.15
C VAL A 172 -6.96 29.05 24.43
N ALA A 173 -6.01 29.82 24.92
CA ALA A 173 -6.16 30.69 26.09
C ALA A 173 -6.20 32.16 25.67
N ALA A 174 -6.60 33.04 26.60
CA ALA A 174 -6.50 34.48 26.40
C ALA A 174 -5.03 34.91 26.55
N PRO A 175 -4.58 35.97 25.84
CA PRO A 175 -3.23 36.51 26.01
C PRO A 175 -2.96 36.93 27.45
N THR A 176 -1.90 36.42 28.07
CA THR A 176 -1.43 36.90 29.38
C THR A 176 -0.63 38.19 29.25
N ARG A 177 0.11 38.34 28.12
CA ARG A 177 0.95 39.50 27.80
C ARG A 177 0.75 39.97 26.36
N PRO A 178 -0.27 40.82 26.08
CA PRO A 178 -0.58 41.31 24.73
C PRO A 178 0.58 42.04 24.04
N GLU A 179 1.49 42.63 24.81
CA GLU A 179 2.66 43.35 24.32
C GLU A 179 3.78 42.43 23.79
N ALA A 180 3.71 41.12 24.04
CA ALA A 180 4.78 40.16 23.77
C ALA A 180 4.86 39.69 22.30
N GLY A 181 4.02 40.24 21.41
CA GLY A 181 4.05 39.99 19.97
C GLY A 181 3.00 38.97 19.50
N ALA A 182 3.12 38.55 18.23
CA ALA A 182 2.20 37.62 17.59
C ALA A 182 2.43 36.18 18.07
N ARG A 183 1.57 35.68 18.96
CA ARG A 183 1.67 34.33 19.55
C ARG A 183 0.32 33.61 19.59
N ILE A 184 0.37 32.28 19.66
CA ILE A 184 -0.76 31.40 19.97
C ILE A 184 -0.66 31.05 21.46
N TRP A 185 -1.62 31.52 22.26
CA TRP A 185 -1.65 31.30 23.71
C TRP A 185 -2.36 29.99 24.06
N LEU A 186 -1.74 29.19 24.93
CA LEU A 186 -2.12 27.79 25.20
C LEU A 186 -2.61 27.57 26.63
N ASP A 187 -2.12 28.37 27.60
CA ASP A 187 -2.58 28.38 28.98
C ASP A 187 -2.63 29.79 29.58
N ASP A 188 -3.01 29.86 30.86
CA ASP A 188 -3.11 31.07 31.68
C ASP A 188 -1.82 31.42 32.44
N GLU A 189 -0.74 30.67 32.26
CA GLU A 189 0.59 30.88 32.86
C GLU A 189 1.60 31.50 31.88
N GLY A 190 1.18 31.72 30.62
CA GLY A 190 2.01 32.31 29.56
C GLY A 190 2.57 31.31 28.55
N PHE A 191 2.17 30.03 28.62
CA PHE A 191 2.57 29.01 27.65
C PHE A 191 2.03 29.39 26.28
N SER A 192 2.94 29.63 25.34
CA SER A 192 2.58 30.09 24.00
C SER A 192 3.59 29.65 22.96
N VAL A 193 3.16 29.63 21.70
CA VAL A 193 4.01 29.32 20.55
C VAL A 193 3.96 30.48 19.58
N SER A 194 5.13 30.90 19.08
CA SER A 194 5.26 31.96 18.09
C SER A 194 6.16 31.52 16.93
N ALA A 195 6.16 32.32 15.86
CA ALA A 195 7.10 32.16 14.77
C ALA A 195 8.52 32.58 15.21
N ASP A 196 9.51 32.40 14.35
CA ASP A 196 10.91 32.71 14.68
C ASP A 196 11.10 34.23 14.92
N ASN A 197 11.18 34.63 16.20
CA ASN A 197 11.42 36.04 16.55
C ASN A 197 12.89 36.44 16.42
N TYR A 198 13.82 35.48 16.42
CA TYR A 198 15.25 35.72 16.27
C TYR A 198 15.59 36.32 14.90
N VAL A 199 14.76 36.11 13.88
CA VAL A 199 14.95 36.74 12.56
C VAL A 199 14.95 38.28 12.64
N MET A 200 14.34 38.85 13.69
CA MET A 200 14.31 40.30 13.94
C MET A 200 15.54 40.81 14.72
N ILE A 201 16.32 39.92 15.35
CA ILE A 201 17.41 40.28 16.26
C ILE A 201 18.68 39.54 15.84
N SER A 202 19.64 40.28 15.30
CA SER A 202 20.95 39.73 14.93
C SER A 202 22.07 40.43 15.69
N TYR A 203 23.17 39.73 15.93
CA TYR A 203 24.38 40.31 16.50
C TYR A 203 25.53 40.20 15.51
N ALA A 204 26.36 41.24 15.46
CA ALA A 204 27.59 41.25 14.68
C ALA A 204 28.72 41.91 15.47
N PRO A 205 29.98 41.51 15.25
CA PRO A 205 31.12 42.21 15.84
C PRO A 205 31.17 43.65 15.31
N GLY A 206 31.13 44.62 16.22
CA GLY A 206 31.36 46.04 15.91
C GLY A 206 32.85 46.34 15.70
N GLU A 207 33.17 47.60 15.42
CA GLU A 207 34.54 48.07 15.14
C GLU A 207 35.54 47.80 16.28
N THR A 208 35.04 47.62 17.51
CA THR A 208 35.85 47.33 18.71
C THR A 208 35.96 45.83 19.03
N GLY A 209 35.43 44.95 18.15
CA GLY A 209 35.37 43.51 18.37
C GLY A 209 34.29 43.05 19.36
N LYS A 210 33.57 43.97 20.00
CA LYS A 210 32.40 43.65 20.84
C LYS A 210 31.18 43.37 19.97
N MET A 211 30.35 42.42 20.38
CA MET A 211 29.08 42.15 19.71
C MET A 211 28.13 43.33 19.89
N VAL A 212 27.59 43.82 18.78
CA VAL A 212 26.58 44.88 18.71
C VAL A 212 25.29 44.25 18.20
N ALA A 213 24.15 44.63 18.77
CA ALA A 213 22.84 44.20 18.31
C ALA A 213 22.40 45.00 17.07
N LEU A 214 21.68 44.35 16.17
CA LEU A 214 20.99 45.00 15.07
C LEU A 214 19.87 45.88 15.64
N ASP A 215 19.92 47.18 15.35
CA ASP A 215 18.85 48.11 15.72
C ASP A 215 17.73 48.05 14.66
N CYS A 216 16.73 47.22 14.92
CA CYS A 216 15.55 47.10 14.07
C CYS A 216 14.26 47.09 14.91
N PRO A 217 13.71 48.26 15.25
CA PRO A 217 12.60 48.35 16.18
C PRO A 217 11.31 47.80 15.57
N VAL A 218 10.61 46.98 16.37
CA VAL A 218 9.28 46.48 16.04
C VAL A 218 8.25 47.59 16.23
N GLN A 219 7.39 47.77 15.24
CA GLN A 219 6.28 48.70 15.21
C GLN A 219 4.96 47.93 15.31
N ILE A 220 4.06 48.39 16.17
CA ILE A 220 2.70 47.84 16.29
C ILE A 220 1.85 48.48 15.18
N LEU A 221 1.46 47.69 14.18
CA LEU A 221 0.63 48.16 13.07
C LEU A 221 -0.86 48.03 13.39
N SER A 222 -1.23 46.99 14.15
CA SER A 222 -2.56 46.77 14.73
C SER A 222 -2.46 45.89 15.97
N GLU A 223 -3.57 45.63 16.66
CA GLU A 223 -3.60 44.74 17.85
C GLU A 223 -3.05 43.33 17.56
N THR A 224 -3.12 42.87 16.31
CA THR A 224 -2.72 41.52 15.91
C THR A 224 -1.55 41.50 14.94
N VAL A 225 -1.03 42.67 14.51
CA VAL A 225 0.01 42.79 13.49
C VAL A 225 1.16 43.66 13.97
N PHE A 226 2.37 43.09 13.89
CA PHE A 226 3.63 43.74 14.23
C PHE A 226 4.50 43.78 12.98
N GLY A 227 5.26 44.84 12.76
CA GLY A 227 6.12 44.95 11.58
C GLY A 227 7.41 45.72 11.86
N TRP A 228 8.39 45.56 10.99
CA TRP A 228 9.68 46.24 11.08
C TRP A 228 10.18 46.59 9.68
N ASN A 229 10.96 47.66 9.61
CA ASN A 229 11.54 48.15 8.35
C ASN A 229 12.87 48.84 8.65
N CYS A 230 13.98 48.22 8.23
CA CYS A 230 15.31 48.61 8.68
C CYS A 230 16.36 48.44 7.59
N THR A 231 17.24 49.44 7.47
CA THR A 231 18.45 49.39 6.64
C THR A 231 19.66 49.35 7.58
N PHE A 232 20.58 48.39 7.39
CA PHE A 232 21.65 48.10 8.33
C PHE A 232 22.97 47.74 7.63
N ASN A 233 24.04 47.63 8.43
CA ASN A 233 25.38 47.34 7.93
C ASN A 233 25.50 45.87 7.45
N ASN A 234 26.23 45.63 6.36
CA ASN A 234 26.44 44.30 5.79
C ASN A 234 27.15 43.32 6.76
N SER A 235 27.78 43.82 7.83
CA SER A 235 28.36 42.98 8.88
C SER A 235 27.35 42.03 9.56
N PHE A 236 26.06 42.38 9.56
CA PHE A 236 25.00 41.53 10.13
C PHE A 236 24.48 40.45 9.16
N SER A 237 24.77 40.58 7.86
CA SER A 237 24.22 39.69 6.82
C SER A 237 24.61 38.23 7.02
N GLN A 238 25.86 37.96 7.40
CA GLN A 238 26.35 36.58 7.57
C GLN A 238 25.61 35.84 8.69
N THR A 239 25.31 36.50 9.81
CA THR A 239 24.53 35.92 10.90
C THR A 239 23.12 35.57 10.42
N LEU A 240 22.44 36.53 9.78
CA LEU A 240 21.09 36.33 9.24
C LEU A 240 21.02 35.21 8.17
N LEU A 241 22.08 35.04 7.37
CA LEU A 241 22.18 33.99 6.34
C LEU A 241 22.43 32.59 6.93
N ASN A 242 23.12 32.53 8.06
CA ASN A 242 23.44 31.29 8.78
C ASN A 242 22.27 30.76 9.60
N ASP A 243 21.28 31.60 9.90
CA ASP A 243 20.08 31.20 10.60
C ASP A 243 19.05 30.54 9.66
N PRO A 244 18.62 29.30 9.94
CA PRO A 244 17.58 28.65 9.16
C PRO A 244 16.22 29.28 9.45
N VAL A 245 15.45 29.51 8.38
CA VAL A 245 14.04 29.92 8.46
C VAL A 245 13.18 28.77 9.01
N GLY A 246 12.09 29.08 9.72
CA GLY A 246 11.14 28.07 10.20
C GLY A 246 11.63 27.35 11.46
N ARG A 247 11.80 28.13 12.53
CA ARG A 247 12.12 27.64 13.88
C ARG A 247 11.05 28.18 14.82
N PRO A 248 9.95 27.45 15.06
CA PRO A 248 8.94 27.85 16.03
C PRO A 248 9.60 28.09 17.38
N GLU A 249 9.16 29.14 18.06
CA GLU A 249 9.62 29.48 19.40
C GLU A 249 8.53 29.09 20.40
N VAL A 250 8.94 28.35 21.43
CA VAL A 250 8.10 27.90 22.53
C VAL A 250 8.44 28.76 23.74
N HIS A 251 7.42 29.45 24.25
CA HIS A 251 7.49 30.23 25.48
C HIS A 251 6.76 29.41 26.54
N TRP A 252 7.48 28.95 27.57
CA TRP A 252 6.95 27.97 28.51
C TRP A 252 6.08 28.58 29.61
N ASP A 253 6.40 29.80 30.03
CA ASP A 253 5.66 30.60 31.00
C ASP A 253 6.09 32.08 30.92
N ASP A 254 5.33 32.96 31.55
CA ASP A 254 5.62 34.41 31.53
C ASP A 254 6.95 34.76 32.24
N ALA A 255 7.35 34.00 33.26
CA ALA A 255 8.57 34.30 34.02
C ALA A 255 9.84 33.92 33.25
N SER A 256 9.85 32.76 32.60
CA SER A 256 10.93 32.32 31.70
C SER A 256 11.01 33.21 30.45
N ASP A 257 9.87 33.61 29.88
CA ASP A 257 9.85 34.52 28.74
C ASP A 257 10.44 35.90 29.07
N LEU A 258 10.13 36.47 30.25
CA LEU A 258 10.74 37.72 30.72
C LEU A 258 12.24 37.60 30.98
N ALA A 259 12.71 36.40 31.32
CA ALA A 259 14.14 36.08 31.45
C ALA A 259 14.83 35.79 30.11
N LEU A 260 14.10 35.87 28.98
CA LEU A 260 14.56 35.50 27.64
C LEU A 260 15.00 34.03 27.52
N ASP A 261 14.34 33.14 28.28
CA ASP A 261 14.57 31.68 28.30
C ASP A 261 13.51 30.92 27.48
N SER A 262 13.17 31.45 26.31
CA SER A 262 12.33 30.77 25.31
C SER A 262 13.15 29.75 24.51
N ARG A 263 12.49 28.70 24.02
CA ARG A 263 13.15 27.57 23.36
C ARG A 263 12.69 27.39 21.92
N TYR A 264 13.65 27.25 21.02
CA TYR A 264 13.38 27.06 19.59
C TYR A 264 13.30 25.59 19.24
N ILE A 265 12.33 25.21 18.42
CA ILE A 265 12.31 23.90 17.77
C ILE A 265 13.31 23.95 16.61
N ARG A 266 14.50 23.37 16.80
CA ARG A 266 15.59 23.47 15.82
C ARG A 266 15.70 22.19 14.99
N PRO A 267 15.79 22.29 13.65
CA PRO A 267 16.09 21.13 12.83
C PRO A 267 17.52 20.65 13.12
N SER A 268 17.66 19.39 13.53
CA SER A 268 18.98 18.77 13.76
C SER A 268 19.83 18.81 12.49
N ARG A 269 21.06 19.34 12.57
CA ARG A 269 22.00 19.36 11.43
C ARG A 269 22.38 17.96 10.94
N GLN A 270 22.33 16.96 11.82
CA GLN A 270 22.74 15.59 11.48
C GLN A 270 21.66 14.86 10.70
N ASN A 271 20.38 15.08 11.07
CA ASN A 271 19.27 14.26 10.60
C ASN A 271 18.29 15.02 9.71
N ASN A 272 18.22 16.35 9.82
CA ASN A 272 17.26 17.19 9.11
C ASN A 272 17.91 18.05 8.03
N ILE A 273 17.67 17.68 6.77
CA ILE A 273 18.21 18.39 5.60
C ILE A 273 17.74 19.86 5.53
N TRP A 274 16.65 20.23 6.22
CA TRP A 274 16.22 21.61 6.32
C TRP A 274 17.23 22.50 7.04
N ALA A 275 18.07 21.97 7.93
CA ALA A 275 19.14 22.74 8.54
C ALA A 275 20.10 23.35 7.50
N SER A 276 20.24 22.71 6.32
CA SER A 276 20.97 23.25 5.18
C SER A 276 20.06 24.02 4.20
N TYR A 277 18.90 23.47 3.83
CA TYR A 277 18.03 24.15 2.87
C TYR A 277 17.38 25.43 3.41
N GLY A 278 17.15 25.52 4.70
CA GLY A 278 16.64 26.69 5.41
C GLY A 278 17.65 27.84 5.48
N THR A 279 18.96 27.56 5.34
CA THR A 279 20.05 28.56 5.32
C THR A 279 20.52 28.90 3.90
N GLY A 280 21.17 30.05 3.71
CA GLY A 280 21.72 30.47 2.41
C GLY A 280 20.68 30.69 1.28
N GLY A 281 21.12 30.57 0.02
CA GLY A 281 20.39 30.98 -1.20
C GLY A 281 19.71 29.86 -2.00
N SER A 282 19.17 28.85 -1.34
CA SER A 282 18.35 27.81 -1.98
C SER A 282 16.86 28.15 -1.86
N THR A 283 16.06 27.88 -2.89
CA THR A 283 14.60 28.00 -2.84
C THR A 283 13.97 26.67 -2.42
N ALA A 284 13.30 26.62 -1.27
CA ALA A 284 12.73 25.40 -0.70
C ALA A 284 11.56 25.70 0.26
N VAL A 285 10.73 24.70 0.52
CA VAL A 285 9.62 24.77 1.47
C VAL A 285 9.70 23.61 2.43
N MET A 286 9.52 23.88 3.73
CA MET A 286 9.32 22.89 4.77
C MET A 286 7.88 22.95 5.24
N LYS A 287 7.28 21.78 5.43
CA LYS A 287 6.07 21.60 6.21
C LYS A 287 6.41 20.69 7.37
N GLN A 288 6.02 21.05 8.58
CA GLN A 288 6.32 20.29 9.78
C GLN A 288 5.06 20.16 10.63
N MET A 289 4.70 18.94 11.00
CA MET A 289 3.81 18.71 12.13
C MET A 289 4.67 18.50 13.37
N PHE A 290 4.42 19.30 14.40
CA PHE A 290 5.08 19.16 15.68
C PHE A 290 4.08 19.19 16.84
N THR A 291 4.48 18.68 17.99
CA THR A 291 3.71 18.76 19.21
C THR A 291 4.52 19.37 20.33
N VAL A 292 3.85 20.11 21.21
CA VAL A 292 4.43 20.68 22.42
C VAL A 292 3.59 20.24 23.61
N THR A 293 4.25 19.73 24.65
CA THR A 293 3.61 19.16 25.83
C THR A 293 4.15 19.82 27.10
N LYS A 294 3.26 20.47 27.85
CA LYS A 294 3.51 21.06 29.17
C LYS A 294 2.60 20.38 30.19
N GLY A 295 3.17 19.76 31.23
CA GLY A 295 2.40 18.93 32.17
C GLY A 295 1.62 17.84 31.44
N THR A 296 0.30 17.74 31.68
CA THR A 296 -0.56 16.76 30.99
C THR A 296 -1.16 17.28 29.69
N ARG A 297 -0.90 18.53 29.29
CA ARG A 297 -1.50 19.13 28.10
C ARG A 297 -0.58 19.02 26.91
N ARG A 298 -1.08 18.45 25.82
CA ARG A 298 -0.38 18.34 24.53
C ARG A 298 -1.13 19.11 23.45
N HIS A 299 -0.40 19.96 22.73
CA HIS A 299 -0.90 20.75 21.61
C HIS A 299 -0.13 20.34 20.35
N SER A 300 -0.85 20.12 19.24
CA SER A 300 -0.27 19.77 17.94
C SER A 300 -0.45 20.90 16.95
N PHE A 301 0.59 21.17 16.18
CA PHE A 301 0.66 22.27 15.22
C PHE A 301 1.07 21.77 13.85
N ILE A 302 0.67 22.51 12.81
CA ILE A 302 1.34 22.47 11.51
C ILE A 302 2.05 23.79 11.31
N GLU A 303 3.34 23.70 10.99
CA GLU A 303 4.14 24.78 10.46
C GLU A 303 4.34 24.61 8.96
N ASN A 304 4.23 25.72 8.24
CA ASN A 304 4.64 25.88 6.86
C ASN A 304 5.72 26.97 6.82
N ALA A 305 6.96 26.60 6.50
CA ALA A 305 8.08 27.52 6.36
C ALA A 305 8.59 27.49 4.91
N ALA A 306 8.34 28.55 4.16
CA ALA A 306 8.82 28.74 2.80
C ALA A 306 10.01 29.70 2.78
N LYS A 307 11.00 29.39 1.95
CA LYS A 307 12.11 30.29 1.65
C LYS A 307 12.33 30.35 0.15
N TYR A 308 12.22 31.55 -0.39
CA TYR A 308 12.51 31.88 -1.77
C TYR A 308 13.76 32.76 -1.80
N SER A 309 14.64 32.50 -2.76
CA SER A 309 15.86 33.31 -2.89
C SER A 309 16.22 33.58 -4.34
N THR A 310 16.85 34.71 -4.58
CA THR A 310 17.58 35.04 -5.81
C THR A 310 18.93 35.66 -5.42
N LEU A 311 19.96 35.41 -6.22
CA LEU A 311 21.34 35.79 -5.91
C LEU A 311 21.97 36.50 -7.09
N THR A 312 22.73 37.55 -6.81
CA THR A 312 23.61 38.21 -7.78
C THR A 312 25.05 38.23 -7.27
N LEU A 313 26.00 38.24 -8.20
CA LEU A 313 27.43 38.30 -7.89
C LEU A 313 27.83 39.70 -7.43
N ALA A 314 28.95 39.78 -6.71
CA ALA A 314 29.58 41.05 -6.37
C ALA A 314 29.64 42.01 -7.56
N LYS A 315 29.37 43.29 -7.30
CA LYS A 315 29.44 44.40 -8.28
C LYS A 315 28.41 44.35 -9.41
N VAL A 316 27.54 43.33 -9.46
CA VAL A 316 26.40 43.27 -10.37
C VAL A 316 25.13 43.58 -9.56
N PRO A 317 24.59 44.81 -9.61
CA PRO A 317 23.38 45.14 -8.87
C PRO A 317 22.19 44.32 -9.40
N PHE A 318 21.21 44.07 -8.53
CA PHE A 318 19.95 43.50 -8.99
C PHE A 318 19.24 44.45 -9.96
N SER A 319 18.66 43.86 -11.01
CA SER A 319 17.77 44.57 -11.92
C SER A 319 16.43 44.85 -11.24
N ARG A 320 15.91 46.07 -11.42
CA ARG A 320 14.60 46.47 -10.88
C ARG A 320 13.45 45.62 -11.36
N VAL A 321 13.51 45.22 -12.64
CA VAL A 321 12.49 44.37 -13.25
C VAL A 321 12.48 42.98 -12.59
N GLU A 322 13.65 42.42 -12.33
CA GLU A 322 13.79 41.09 -11.72
C GLU A 322 13.36 41.09 -10.25
N VAL A 323 13.73 42.11 -9.47
CA VAL A 323 13.30 42.25 -8.06
C VAL A 323 11.79 42.44 -7.97
N LEU A 324 11.22 43.32 -8.79
CA LEU A 324 9.77 43.55 -8.81
C LEU A 324 9.00 42.28 -9.18
N ASP A 325 9.44 41.57 -10.21
CA ASP A 325 8.83 40.30 -10.63
C ASP A 325 8.96 39.24 -9.54
N PHE A 326 10.13 39.11 -8.91
CA PHE A 326 10.34 38.16 -7.82
C PHE A 326 9.44 38.45 -6.61
N VAL A 327 9.36 39.71 -6.16
CA VAL A 327 8.47 40.11 -5.06
C VAL A 327 7.02 39.81 -5.43
N LYS A 328 6.55 40.20 -6.63
CA LYS A 328 5.17 39.93 -7.09
C LYS A 328 4.82 38.44 -7.07
N ARG A 329 5.71 37.57 -7.58
CA ARG A 329 5.50 36.12 -7.60
C ARG A 329 5.33 35.54 -6.20
N THR A 330 6.13 36.01 -5.25
CA THR A 330 6.08 35.52 -3.86
C THR A 330 4.99 36.18 -3.02
N TRP A 331 4.44 37.31 -3.47
CA TRP A 331 3.41 38.05 -2.74
C TRP A 331 2.06 37.34 -2.76
N SER A 332 1.61 36.99 -3.96
CA SER A 332 0.34 36.29 -4.19
C SER A 332 0.30 35.74 -5.61
N SER A 333 -0.43 34.65 -5.82
CA SER A 333 -0.78 34.19 -7.16
C SER A 333 -1.94 34.97 -7.79
N ASN A 334 -2.66 35.77 -7.00
CA ASN A 334 -3.76 36.60 -7.47
C ASN A 334 -3.23 37.88 -8.18
N PRO A 335 -3.55 38.10 -9.46
CA PRO A 335 -3.10 39.28 -10.20
C PRO A 335 -3.53 40.62 -9.60
N GLU A 336 -4.65 40.68 -8.88
CA GLU A 336 -5.13 41.91 -8.24
C GLU A 336 -4.27 42.27 -7.02
N GLU A 337 -3.90 41.28 -6.21
CA GLU A 337 -3.04 41.47 -5.04
C GLU A 337 -1.59 41.79 -5.42
N GLN A 338 -1.14 41.35 -6.61
CA GLN A 338 0.16 41.72 -7.17
C GLN A 338 0.29 43.20 -7.55
N GLN A 339 -0.81 43.97 -7.50
CA GLN A 339 -0.81 45.42 -7.71
C GLN A 339 -0.88 46.21 -6.40
N ALA A 340 -0.67 45.55 -5.25
CA ALA A 340 -0.69 46.22 -3.95
C ALA A 340 0.37 47.34 -3.89
N PRO A 341 0.02 48.57 -3.45
CA PRO A 341 0.97 49.69 -3.37
C PRO A 341 2.18 49.43 -2.48
N LEU A 342 2.07 48.47 -1.56
CA LEU A 342 3.15 48.08 -0.66
C LEU A 342 4.29 47.37 -1.40
N ILE A 343 3.99 46.67 -2.52
CA ILE A 343 5.01 46.02 -3.35
C ILE A 343 5.97 47.06 -3.93
N ASP A 344 5.43 48.15 -4.50
CA ASP A 344 6.27 49.19 -5.08
C ASP A 344 7.13 49.87 -4.01
N ARG A 345 6.56 50.18 -2.83
CA ARG A 345 7.31 50.76 -1.71
C ARG A 345 8.44 49.84 -1.22
N LEU A 346 8.17 48.55 -1.09
CA LEU A 346 9.16 47.56 -0.70
C LEU A 346 10.30 47.49 -1.70
N VAL A 347 9.98 47.49 -3.00
CA VAL A 347 10.98 47.50 -4.07
C VAL A 347 11.81 48.77 -4.00
N GLU A 348 11.21 49.96 -3.83
CA GLU A 348 11.98 51.20 -3.65
C GLU A 348 12.95 51.09 -2.48
N SER A 349 12.51 50.63 -1.30
CA SER A 349 13.39 50.51 -0.13
C SER A 349 14.55 49.53 -0.34
N ILE A 350 14.34 48.43 -1.10
CA ILE A 350 15.42 47.52 -1.50
C ILE A 350 16.44 48.24 -2.40
N PHE A 351 15.97 49.05 -3.34
CA PHE A 351 16.86 49.81 -4.24
C PHE A 351 17.60 50.93 -3.52
N GLU A 352 16.94 51.65 -2.62
CA GLU A 352 17.59 52.64 -1.75
C GLU A 352 18.72 52.00 -0.93
N ALA A 353 18.48 50.83 -0.33
CA ALA A 353 19.51 50.10 0.40
C ALA A 353 20.68 49.64 -0.51
N GLN A 354 20.37 49.18 -1.72
CA GLN A 354 21.38 48.81 -2.71
C GLN A 354 22.25 50.01 -3.12
N GLU A 355 21.66 51.19 -3.33
CA GLU A 355 22.39 52.43 -3.64
C GLU A 355 23.28 52.89 -2.47
N LEU A 356 22.80 52.72 -1.24
CA LEU A 356 23.54 53.00 -0.01
C LEU A 356 24.60 51.93 0.32
N LYS A 357 24.72 50.86 -0.49
CA LYS A 357 25.59 49.70 -0.25
C LYS A 357 25.37 49.05 1.12
N ARG A 358 24.11 49.01 1.55
CA ARG A 358 23.67 48.45 2.83
C ARG A 358 22.71 47.30 2.63
N SER A 359 22.51 46.53 3.69
CA SER A 359 21.53 45.46 3.72
C SER A 359 20.21 45.99 4.28
N PHE A 360 19.12 45.31 3.94
CA PHE A 360 17.77 45.75 4.23
C PHE A 360 16.89 44.58 4.66
N MET A 361 15.99 44.85 5.60
CA MET A 361 14.96 43.91 6.03
C MET A 361 13.65 44.64 6.24
N TYR A 362 12.59 44.07 5.67
CA TYR A 362 11.21 44.38 5.96
C TYR A 362 10.49 43.10 6.36
N GLY A 363 9.57 43.19 7.32
CA GLY A 363 8.74 42.05 7.63
C GLY A 363 7.57 42.40 8.52
N ALA A 364 6.68 41.42 8.65
CA ALA A 364 5.51 41.51 9.49
C ALA A 364 5.19 40.16 10.12
N SER A 365 4.66 40.19 11.34
CA SER A 365 4.03 39.06 11.99
C SER A 365 2.57 39.38 12.28
N SER A 366 1.71 38.39 12.11
CA SER A 366 0.28 38.50 12.36
C SER A 366 -0.20 37.30 13.15
N THR A 367 -1.08 37.51 14.12
CA THR A 367 -1.69 36.42 14.89
C THR A 367 -3.22 36.40 14.76
N THR A 368 -3.77 35.19 14.79
CA THR A 368 -5.17 34.90 15.04
C THR A 368 -5.25 33.97 16.25
N ASN A 369 -6.46 33.64 16.72
CA ASN A 369 -6.60 32.73 17.87
C ASN A 369 -5.91 31.38 17.67
N PHE A 370 -5.85 30.87 16.43
CA PHE A 370 -5.33 29.53 16.14
C PHE A 370 -4.09 29.52 15.26
N SER A 371 -3.65 30.67 14.73
CA SER A 371 -2.52 30.73 13.83
C SER A 371 -1.65 31.95 14.06
N CYS A 372 -0.35 31.79 13.87
CA CYS A 372 0.60 32.88 13.80
C CYS A 372 1.35 32.77 12.47
N ALA A 373 1.42 33.87 11.74
CA ALA A 373 2.14 33.95 10.48
C ALA A 373 3.20 35.06 10.56
N GLN A 374 4.31 34.85 9.88
CA GLN A 374 5.42 35.79 9.81
C GLN A 374 5.99 35.78 8.40
N VAL A 375 6.26 36.96 7.86
CA VAL A 375 6.87 37.13 6.55
C VAL A 375 8.03 38.11 6.63
N HIS A 376 9.10 37.80 5.90
CA HIS A 376 10.28 38.64 5.78
C HIS A 376 10.70 38.79 4.33
N TRP A 377 11.10 39.99 3.96
CA TRP A 377 11.80 40.34 2.73
C TRP A 377 13.15 40.94 3.11
N GLN A 378 14.21 40.29 2.68
CA GLN A 378 15.57 40.61 3.11
C GLN A 378 16.47 40.75 1.90
N TYR A 379 17.06 41.92 1.74
CA TYR A 379 18.16 42.16 0.81
C TYR A 379 19.46 42.15 1.61
N LEU A 380 20.24 41.08 1.48
CA LEU A 380 21.43 40.81 2.26
C LEU A 380 22.64 40.84 1.36
N THR A 381 23.55 41.79 1.59
CA THR A 381 24.85 41.81 0.93
C THR A 381 25.86 41.16 1.86
N ASN A 382 26.44 40.06 1.40
CA ASN A 382 27.45 39.32 2.16
C ASN A 382 28.85 39.64 1.63
N GLY A 383 29.78 39.89 2.55
CA GLY A 383 31.16 40.22 2.22
C GLY A 383 32.14 39.57 3.18
N PHE A 384 33.40 39.48 2.76
CA PHE A 384 34.51 39.01 3.59
C PHE A 384 35.64 40.03 3.49
N ASP A 385 36.18 40.46 4.63
CA ASP A 385 37.32 41.39 4.71
C ASP A 385 37.12 42.72 3.95
N GLY A 386 35.89 43.25 3.98
CA GLY A 386 35.53 44.52 3.33
C GLY A 386 35.15 44.42 1.84
N ASP A 387 35.32 43.26 1.21
CA ASP A 387 34.88 43.01 -0.16
C ASP A 387 33.52 42.28 -0.18
N ASP A 388 32.55 42.85 -0.89
CA ASP A 388 31.27 42.21 -1.16
C ASP A 388 31.49 40.97 -2.06
N LEU A 389 30.95 39.82 -1.66
CA LEU A 389 31.04 38.56 -2.41
C LEU A 389 29.80 38.31 -3.27
N TYR A 390 28.61 38.52 -2.69
CA TYR A 390 27.33 38.38 -3.37
C TYR A 390 26.23 39.15 -2.61
N SER A 391 25.17 39.49 -3.35
CA SER A 391 23.94 40.00 -2.75
C SER A 391 22.82 39.01 -2.97
N LEU A 392 22.00 38.80 -1.94
CA LEU A 392 20.92 37.83 -1.91
C LEU A 392 19.62 38.55 -1.54
N LEU A 393 18.58 38.36 -2.35
CA LEU A 393 17.22 38.68 -1.95
C LEU A 393 16.56 37.40 -1.44
N ARG A 394 16.26 37.34 -0.14
CA ARG A 394 15.59 36.23 0.54
C ARG A 394 14.20 36.66 0.98
N ILE A 395 13.21 35.86 0.63
CA ILE A 395 11.83 36.01 1.08
C ILE A 395 11.48 34.77 1.87
N SER A 396 11.07 34.94 3.13
CA SER A 396 10.68 33.83 3.99
C SER A 396 9.28 34.03 4.53
N ILE A 397 8.50 32.96 4.52
CA ILE A 397 7.12 32.94 5.01
C ILE A 397 7.00 31.78 5.97
N THR A 398 6.61 32.03 7.21
CA THR A 398 6.34 31.02 8.23
C THR A 398 4.88 31.15 8.65
N ASN A 399 4.15 30.05 8.70
CA ASN A 399 2.79 30.01 9.19
C ASN A 399 2.62 28.79 10.10
N ILE A 400 2.27 29.03 11.35
CA ILE A 400 2.03 28.01 12.36
C ILE A 400 0.53 28.02 12.67
N THR A 401 -0.11 26.86 12.63
CA THR A 401 -1.53 26.69 12.96
C THR A 401 -1.70 25.60 13.99
N LEU A 402 -2.43 25.88 15.07
CA LEU A 402 -2.86 24.91 16.07
C LEU A 402 -3.97 24.03 15.49
N VAL A 403 -3.74 22.72 15.43
CA VAL A 403 -4.67 21.77 14.80
C VAL A 403 -5.35 20.84 15.79
N HIS A 404 -4.76 20.63 16.96
CA HIS A 404 -5.27 19.68 17.94
C HIS A 404 -4.78 19.99 19.36
N SER A 405 -5.65 19.73 20.33
CA SER A 405 -5.29 19.79 21.75
C SER A 405 -5.89 18.58 22.47
N GLU A 406 -5.12 18.00 23.38
CA GLU A 406 -5.55 16.87 24.20
C GLU A 406 -4.91 16.89 25.59
N THR A 407 -5.41 15.97 26.43
CA THR A 407 -4.90 15.76 27.78
C THR A 407 -4.40 14.33 27.88
N LEU A 408 -3.13 14.18 28.25
CA LEU A 408 -2.45 12.91 28.45
C LEU A 408 -2.75 12.35 29.85
N GLU A 409 -2.67 11.03 30.00
CA GLU A 409 -2.85 10.36 31.29
C GLU A 409 -1.71 10.70 32.27
N LYS A 410 -0.50 10.92 31.76
CA LYS A 410 0.70 11.25 32.53
C LYS A 410 1.48 12.37 31.86
N PRO A 411 2.10 13.27 32.64
CA PRO A 411 3.02 14.25 32.09
C PRO A 411 4.29 13.57 31.54
N PRO A 412 5.01 14.21 30.60
CA PRO A 412 6.31 13.73 30.18
C PRO A 412 7.29 13.80 31.35
N GLU A 413 8.16 12.80 31.45
CA GLU A 413 9.25 12.76 32.42
C GLU A 413 10.56 13.20 31.75
N PRO A 414 11.50 13.83 32.49
CA PRO A 414 12.79 14.20 31.93
C PRO A 414 13.55 12.98 31.40
N TYR A 415 14.06 13.06 30.18
CA TYR A 415 14.83 11.97 29.58
C TYR A 415 16.17 11.74 30.29
N GLU A 416 16.82 12.82 30.68
CA GLU A 416 18.06 12.85 31.46
C GLU A 416 18.05 14.00 32.46
N SER A 417 18.95 13.98 33.44
CA SER A 417 19.12 15.06 34.41
C SER A 417 19.95 16.19 33.83
N CYS A 418 19.53 17.44 34.03
CA CYS A 418 20.26 18.64 33.61
C CYS A 418 20.49 19.59 34.80
N ASP A 419 21.65 20.24 34.82
CA ASP A 419 21.98 21.28 35.81
C ASP A 419 21.39 22.66 35.46
N ALA A 420 20.80 22.80 34.28
CA ALA A 420 20.09 23.99 33.81
C ALA A 420 18.64 23.66 33.44
N SER A 421 17.80 24.67 33.20
CA SER A 421 16.44 24.48 32.69
C SER A 421 16.48 23.84 31.29
N PHE A 422 15.58 22.91 31.01
CA PHE A 422 15.65 22.10 29.78
C PHE A 422 14.30 21.51 29.37
N GLN A 423 14.23 21.05 28.13
CA GLN A 423 13.12 20.32 27.53
C GLN A 423 13.60 19.03 26.86
N ASN A 424 12.69 18.06 26.73
CA ASN A 424 12.93 16.87 25.91
C ASN A 424 12.74 17.21 24.42
N GLU A 425 13.64 16.70 23.58
CA GLU A 425 13.54 16.76 22.13
C GLU A 425 13.22 15.38 21.56
N ALA A 426 12.08 15.29 20.89
CA ALA A 426 11.63 14.09 20.20
C ALA A 426 11.57 14.32 18.68
N GLU A 427 11.86 13.26 17.94
CA GLU A 427 11.76 13.20 16.49
C GLU A 427 10.92 11.99 16.10
N GLY A 428 9.85 12.20 15.32
CA GLY A 428 8.99 11.10 14.87
C GLY A 428 8.26 10.36 16.01
N GLY A 429 7.96 11.03 17.12
CA GLY A 429 7.30 10.43 18.28
C GLY A 429 8.23 9.69 19.24
N ARG A 430 9.55 9.72 19.01
CA ARG A 430 10.55 9.11 19.90
C ARG A 430 11.45 10.19 20.48
N ILE A 431 11.65 10.18 21.80
CA ILE A 431 12.63 11.06 22.46
C ILE A 431 14.04 10.65 22.01
N VAL A 432 14.83 11.63 21.58
CA VAL A 432 16.19 11.41 21.07
C VAL A 432 17.22 12.09 21.96
N ASP A 433 16.93 13.29 22.46
CA ASP A 433 17.89 14.11 23.19
C ASP A 433 17.17 15.10 24.14
N THR A 434 17.96 15.90 24.86
CA THR A 434 17.48 17.12 25.55
C THR A 434 18.27 18.34 25.09
N ASP A 435 17.69 19.53 25.25
CA ASP A 435 18.37 20.78 24.91
C ASP A 435 19.35 21.27 26.01
N CYS A 436 19.65 20.42 27.00
CA CYS A 436 20.47 20.74 28.17
C CYS A 436 21.84 21.33 27.80
N SER A 437 22.49 20.80 26.76
CA SER A 437 23.81 21.27 26.30
C SER A 437 23.82 22.72 25.76
N ALA A 438 22.65 23.21 25.34
CA ALA A 438 22.46 24.57 24.82
C ALA A 438 21.94 25.55 25.89
N SER A 439 21.55 25.05 27.06
CA SER A 439 21.01 25.85 28.16
C SER A 439 22.12 26.57 28.93
N PHE A 440 21.98 27.89 29.09
CA PHE A 440 22.84 28.65 29.99
C PHE A 440 22.33 28.49 31.42
N ALA A 441 23.21 28.06 32.34
CA ALA A 441 22.90 28.08 33.76
C ALA A 441 22.75 29.54 34.21
N THR A 442 21.51 30.01 34.40
CA THR A 442 21.27 31.29 35.06
C THR A 442 21.61 31.14 36.53
N GLU A 443 22.59 31.92 37.04
CA GLU A 443 23.17 31.81 38.39
C GLU A 443 22.17 31.85 39.56
N ASN A 444 20.89 32.19 39.32
CA ASN A 444 19.89 32.43 40.35
C ASN A 444 18.62 31.55 40.29
N ASN A 445 18.47 30.65 39.30
CA ASN A 445 17.29 29.79 39.20
C ASN A 445 17.65 28.31 39.34
N ALA A 446 16.87 27.59 40.15
CA ALA A 446 16.98 26.13 40.22
C ALA A 446 16.64 25.54 38.84
N PRO A 447 17.40 24.54 38.35
CA PRO A 447 17.09 23.87 37.11
C PRO A 447 15.69 23.26 37.17
N HIS A 448 14.90 23.49 36.13
CA HIS A 448 13.56 22.95 36.03
C HIS A 448 13.31 22.36 34.65
N PHE A 449 12.47 21.33 34.62
CA PHE A 449 12.06 20.67 33.39
C PHE A 449 10.81 21.34 32.86
N PHE A 450 10.88 21.87 31.64
CA PHE A 450 9.76 22.55 31.01
C PHE A 450 8.71 21.59 30.47
N GLY A 451 9.15 20.58 29.70
CA GLY A 451 8.24 19.69 28.99
C GLY A 451 8.90 19.03 27.79
N GLN A 452 8.09 18.65 26.81
CA GLN A 452 8.56 17.92 25.63
C GLN A 452 8.09 18.59 24.33
N VAL A 453 9.02 18.69 23.39
CA VAL A 453 8.75 19.05 22.00
C VAL A 453 8.99 17.82 21.12
N ASP A 454 8.09 17.55 20.18
CA ASP A 454 8.26 16.48 19.19
C ASP A 454 8.08 17.00 17.76
N ALA A 455 9.13 16.89 16.95
CA ALA A 455 9.06 17.07 15.50
C ALA A 455 8.52 15.77 14.84
N SER A 456 7.20 15.58 14.93
CA SER A 456 6.55 14.32 14.59
C SER A 456 6.65 13.94 13.11
N ALA A 457 6.50 14.90 12.20
CA ALA A 457 6.62 14.63 10.76
C ALA A 457 7.05 15.88 10.00
N VAL A 458 7.98 15.74 9.05
CA VAL A 458 8.53 16.84 8.26
C VAL A 458 8.50 16.47 6.77
N LEU A 459 8.01 17.39 5.94
CA LEU A 459 8.06 17.31 4.49
C LEU A 459 8.89 18.46 3.95
N ILE A 460 9.93 18.14 3.18
CA ILE A 460 10.83 19.13 2.58
C ILE A 460 10.69 19.08 1.07
N ILE A 461 10.23 20.18 0.50
CA ILE A 461 9.94 20.36 -0.91
C ILE A 461 11.06 21.18 -1.54
N THR A 462 11.71 20.61 -2.54
CA THR A 462 12.84 21.21 -3.26
C THR A 462 12.56 21.24 -4.76
N GLY A 463 13.40 21.95 -5.51
CA GLY A 463 13.28 22.03 -6.96
C GLY A 463 12.23 23.02 -7.46
N LEU A 464 11.84 24.00 -6.64
CA LEU A 464 10.94 25.09 -7.02
C LEU A 464 11.60 26.08 -8.00
N GLY A 465 12.92 26.12 -8.06
CA GLY A 465 13.72 26.98 -8.95
C GLY A 465 15.19 26.88 -8.57
N ASP A 466 16.05 27.62 -9.29
CA ASP A 466 17.46 27.79 -8.96
C ASP A 466 17.67 29.10 -8.22
N GLY A 467 17.54 29.09 -6.89
CA GLY A 467 17.65 30.29 -6.05
C GLY A 467 18.99 31.04 -6.11
N ARG A 468 19.98 30.49 -6.84
CA ARG A 468 21.27 31.12 -7.12
C ARG A 468 21.28 31.94 -8.42
N SER A 469 20.19 31.92 -9.18
CA SER A 469 19.99 32.74 -10.37
C SER A 469 19.65 34.17 -9.97
N ASN A 470 20.15 35.13 -10.76
CA ASN A 470 19.79 36.55 -10.69
C ASN A 470 18.52 36.88 -11.51
N ILE A 471 18.05 35.93 -12.35
CA ILE A 471 16.81 36.02 -13.10
C ILE A 471 15.69 35.40 -12.26
N SER A 472 14.62 36.16 -12.02
CA SER A 472 13.48 35.80 -11.16
C SER A 472 12.79 34.52 -11.60
N SER A 473 12.53 34.36 -12.90
CA SER A 473 11.82 33.21 -13.47
C SER A 473 12.60 31.90 -13.37
N ASN A 474 13.92 31.99 -13.31
CA ASN A 474 14.79 30.84 -13.06
C ASN A 474 14.92 30.56 -11.56
N ALA A 475 14.95 31.62 -10.74
CA ALA A 475 15.03 31.53 -9.29
C ALA A 475 13.79 30.89 -8.65
N LEU A 476 12.62 31.15 -9.23
CA LEU A 476 11.34 30.59 -8.83
C LEU A 476 10.44 30.33 -10.04
N ASP A 477 10.16 29.05 -10.31
CA ASP A 477 9.30 28.62 -11.40
C ASP A 477 7.82 28.80 -11.01
N GLN A 478 7.10 29.61 -11.78
CA GLN A 478 5.68 29.91 -11.55
C GLN A 478 4.80 28.65 -11.53
N SER A 479 5.07 27.70 -12.43
CA SER A 479 4.23 26.50 -12.57
C SER A 479 4.32 25.62 -11.32
N ARG A 480 5.52 25.57 -10.71
CA ARG A 480 5.77 24.81 -9.48
C ARG A 480 5.23 25.52 -8.25
N LEU A 481 5.28 26.85 -8.21
CA LEU A 481 4.66 27.64 -7.14
C LEU A 481 3.14 27.46 -7.13
N LEU A 482 2.49 27.58 -8.29
CA LEU A 482 1.04 27.35 -8.42
C LEU A 482 0.65 25.91 -8.06
N TRP A 483 1.49 24.93 -8.41
CA TRP A 483 1.28 23.55 -7.99
C TRP A 483 1.35 23.37 -6.47
N LEU A 484 2.28 24.06 -5.81
CA LEU A 484 2.45 24.04 -4.35
C LEU A 484 1.23 24.62 -3.65
N GLU A 485 0.74 25.77 -4.11
CA GLU A 485 -0.49 26.39 -3.60
C GLU A 485 -1.72 25.49 -3.79
N LYS A 486 -1.90 24.92 -4.99
CA LYS A 486 -3.00 24.00 -5.29
C LYS A 486 -3.02 22.78 -4.36
N ASN A 487 -1.85 22.26 -4.00
CA ASN A 487 -1.71 21.03 -3.21
C ASN A 487 -1.46 21.30 -1.71
N ASP A 488 -1.46 22.56 -1.26
CA ASP A 488 -1.06 22.93 0.10
C ASP A 488 -1.88 22.20 1.17
N ALA A 489 -3.21 22.30 1.09
CA ALA A 489 -4.13 21.67 2.04
C ALA A 489 -3.97 20.14 2.05
N ARG A 490 -3.87 19.53 0.86
CA ARG A 490 -3.67 18.08 0.73
C ARG A 490 -2.35 17.63 1.35
N MET A 491 -1.27 18.38 1.16
CA MET A 491 0.02 18.08 1.81
C MET A 491 -0.08 18.20 3.34
N ASN A 492 -0.75 19.24 3.84
CA ASN A 492 -0.97 19.43 5.28
C ASN A 492 -1.76 18.26 5.88
N ASP A 493 -2.84 17.83 5.23
CA ASP A 493 -3.67 16.71 5.71
C ASP A 493 -2.93 15.36 5.69
N LEU A 494 -2.13 15.12 4.65
CA LEU A 494 -1.30 13.92 4.56
C LEU A 494 -0.17 13.93 5.61
N LEU A 495 0.46 15.09 5.84
CA LEU A 495 1.49 15.24 6.85
C LEU A 495 0.92 15.10 8.28
N MET A 496 -0.27 15.65 8.53
CA MET A 496 -1.00 15.41 9.78
C MET A 496 -1.28 13.93 9.98
N SER A 497 -1.81 13.24 8.97
CA SER A 497 -2.06 11.80 9.05
C SER A 497 -0.80 11.05 9.44
N ARG A 498 0.34 11.42 8.84
CA ARG A 498 1.65 10.85 9.18
C ARG A 498 2.03 11.12 10.64
N GLY A 499 1.99 12.37 11.09
CA GLY A 499 2.39 12.75 12.44
C GLY A 499 1.50 12.12 13.50
N PHE A 500 0.17 12.09 13.28
CA PHE A 500 -0.76 11.43 14.21
C PHE A 500 -0.51 9.93 14.35
N ILE A 501 -0.12 9.24 13.27
CA ILE A 501 0.24 7.82 13.31
C ILE A 501 1.49 7.57 14.17
N VAL A 502 2.47 8.48 14.18
CA VAL A 502 3.75 8.24 14.86
C VAL A 502 3.80 8.78 16.29
N SER A 503 3.17 9.92 16.57
CA SER A 503 3.36 10.64 17.85
C SER A 503 2.11 10.90 18.68
N VAL A 504 0.93 10.99 18.05
CA VAL A 504 -0.31 11.39 18.74
C VAL A 504 -1.15 10.17 19.11
N ASP A 505 -1.99 9.72 18.17
CA ASP A 505 -2.84 8.54 18.29
C ASP A 505 -3.17 7.99 16.88
N PRO A 506 -2.65 6.81 16.51
CA PRO A 506 -2.96 6.16 15.25
C PRO A 506 -4.46 5.84 15.05
N ALA A 507 -5.25 5.77 16.12
CA ALA A 507 -6.68 5.46 16.04
C ALA A 507 -7.47 6.57 15.34
N LEU A 508 -6.98 7.81 15.42
CA LEU A 508 -7.61 9.00 14.82
C LEU A 508 -7.40 9.10 13.30
N VAL A 509 -6.59 8.25 12.70
CA VAL A 509 -6.23 8.34 11.27
C VAL A 509 -6.87 7.23 10.46
N THR A 510 -7.44 7.57 9.31
CA THR A 510 -7.92 6.58 8.33
C THR A 510 -6.84 6.32 7.28
N VAL A 511 -6.48 5.06 7.06
CA VAL A 511 -5.55 4.63 6.01
C VAL A 511 -6.26 3.71 5.01
N LYS A 512 -5.90 3.82 3.73
CA LYS A 512 -6.44 2.96 2.69
C LYS A 512 -5.44 1.83 2.43
N VAL A 513 -5.85 0.59 2.70
CA VAL A 513 -5.00 -0.60 2.55
C VAL A 513 -5.45 -1.38 1.33
N GLY A 514 -4.53 -1.68 0.43
CA GLY A 514 -4.71 -2.57 -0.71
C GLY A 514 -4.34 -4.01 -0.34
N SER A 515 -5.28 -4.94 -0.49
CA SER A 515 -5.02 -6.37 -0.42
C SER A 515 -5.21 -7.01 -1.80
N LEU A 516 -4.31 -7.92 -2.15
CA LEU A 516 -4.48 -8.78 -3.32
C LEU A 516 -5.44 -9.90 -2.95
N THR A 517 -6.62 -9.90 -3.56
CA THR A 517 -7.60 -10.97 -3.39
C THR A 517 -7.63 -11.87 -4.63
N PRO A 518 -7.68 -13.20 -4.47
CA PRO A 518 -7.89 -14.11 -5.59
C PRO A 518 -9.15 -13.73 -6.37
N ALA A 519 -9.12 -13.86 -7.69
CA ALA A 519 -10.27 -13.57 -8.54
C ALA A 519 -10.53 -14.67 -9.56
N ILE A 520 -11.78 -14.82 -10.00
CA ILE A 520 -12.22 -15.71 -11.09
C ILE A 520 -12.79 -14.88 -12.25
N SER A 521 -12.58 -15.34 -13.48
CA SER A 521 -13.17 -14.77 -14.69
C SER A 521 -14.57 -15.33 -14.97
N TYR A 522 -15.39 -14.57 -15.71
CA TYR A 522 -16.71 -15.06 -16.13
C TYR A 522 -16.61 -16.32 -17.02
N LEU A 523 -15.57 -16.44 -17.85
CA LEU A 523 -15.31 -17.65 -18.64
C LEU A 523 -15.05 -18.87 -17.74
N GLN A 524 -14.20 -18.75 -16.71
CA GLN A 524 -13.95 -19.84 -15.77
C GLN A 524 -15.24 -20.24 -15.04
N LEU A 525 -16.09 -19.27 -14.65
CA LEU A 525 -17.40 -19.54 -14.07
C LEU A 525 -18.33 -20.29 -15.03
N LEU A 526 -18.40 -19.86 -16.29
CA LEU A 526 -19.19 -20.54 -17.31
C LEU A 526 -18.72 -21.98 -17.51
N LEU A 527 -17.41 -22.19 -17.62
CA LEU A 527 -16.80 -23.52 -17.77
C LEU A 527 -17.07 -24.43 -16.57
N MET A 528 -17.03 -23.90 -15.34
CA MET A 528 -17.46 -24.65 -14.15
C MET A 528 -18.95 -25.00 -14.21
N LEU A 529 -19.79 -24.05 -14.62
CA LEU A 529 -21.24 -24.26 -14.70
C LEU A 529 -21.60 -25.30 -15.76
N VAL A 530 -20.90 -25.30 -16.90
CA VAL A 530 -21.03 -26.35 -17.93
C VAL A 530 -20.69 -27.72 -17.35
N ALA A 531 -19.62 -27.84 -16.55
CA ALA A 531 -19.29 -29.11 -15.89
C ALA A 531 -20.40 -29.61 -14.95
N VAL A 532 -20.98 -28.69 -14.17
CA VAL A 532 -22.08 -28.97 -13.24
C VAL A 532 -23.36 -29.39 -13.97
N LEU A 533 -23.64 -28.83 -15.15
CA LEU A 533 -24.80 -29.22 -15.96
C LEU A 533 -24.57 -30.53 -16.72
N MET A 534 -23.38 -30.74 -17.27
CA MET A 534 -23.10 -31.89 -18.13
C MET A 534 -23.07 -33.22 -17.36
N ALA A 535 -22.60 -33.23 -16.12
CA ALA A 535 -22.53 -34.45 -15.29
C ALA A 535 -23.91 -35.11 -15.04
N PRO A 536 -24.93 -34.39 -14.52
CA PRO A 536 -26.27 -34.96 -14.33
C PRO A 536 -26.95 -35.31 -15.65
N ILE A 537 -26.74 -34.53 -16.72
CA ILE A 537 -27.26 -34.84 -18.06
C ILE A 537 -26.65 -36.16 -18.56
N GLY A 538 -25.33 -36.31 -18.50
CA GLY A 538 -24.64 -37.53 -18.92
C GLY A 538 -25.07 -38.74 -18.11
N TRP A 539 -25.23 -38.58 -16.79
CA TRP A 539 -25.77 -39.61 -15.92
C TRP A 539 -27.19 -40.04 -16.33
N PHE A 540 -28.11 -39.08 -16.47
CA PHE A 540 -29.50 -39.33 -16.82
C PHE A 540 -29.65 -39.95 -18.21
N CYS A 541 -28.84 -39.52 -19.18
CA CYS A 541 -28.81 -40.11 -20.52
C CYS A 541 -28.42 -41.59 -20.48
N VAL A 542 -27.37 -41.96 -19.75
CA VAL A 542 -26.99 -43.38 -19.62
C VAL A 542 -28.11 -44.16 -18.94
N GLN A 543 -28.66 -43.64 -17.85
CA GLN A 543 -29.74 -44.33 -17.11
C GLN A 543 -31.01 -44.53 -17.95
N ARG A 544 -31.34 -43.58 -18.84
CA ARG A 544 -32.59 -43.64 -19.63
C ARG A 544 -32.47 -44.46 -20.92
N PHE A 545 -31.29 -44.48 -21.54
CA PHE A 545 -31.08 -45.04 -22.88
C PHE A 545 -30.26 -46.34 -22.90
N THR A 546 -29.72 -46.79 -21.78
CA THR A 546 -28.94 -48.03 -21.68
C THR A 546 -29.50 -48.94 -20.60
N SER A 547 -29.26 -50.24 -20.72
CA SER A 547 -29.55 -51.15 -19.61
C SER A 547 -28.62 -50.87 -18.43
N SER A 548 -29.11 -51.12 -17.22
CA SER A 548 -28.39 -50.99 -15.95
C SER A 548 -26.94 -51.45 -15.95
N HIS A 549 -26.62 -52.54 -16.64
CA HIS A 549 -25.26 -53.09 -16.79
C HIS A 549 -24.22 -52.06 -17.30
N TRP A 550 -24.62 -51.07 -18.08
CA TRP A 550 -23.75 -50.01 -18.63
C TRP A 550 -23.65 -48.78 -17.72
N SER A 551 -24.59 -48.64 -16.78
CA SER A 551 -24.60 -47.56 -15.80
C SER A 551 -23.83 -47.90 -14.52
N SER A 552 -23.65 -49.20 -14.25
CA SER A 552 -23.12 -49.76 -13.00
C SER A 552 -21.63 -50.10 -13.06
N SER A 553 -20.96 -50.13 -11.90
CA SER A 553 -19.52 -50.40 -11.79
C SER A 553 -19.19 -51.86 -12.16
N LEU A 554 -17.92 -52.13 -12.49
CA LEU A 554 -17.40 -53.49 -12.72
C LEU A 554 -17.74 -54.42 -11.55
N LEU A 555 -17.50 -53.95 -10.32
CA LEU A 555 -17.80 -54.69 -9.11
C LEU A 555 -19.30 -54.96 -8.95
N SER A 556 -20.15 -53.97 -9.23
CA SER A 556 -21.61 -54.16 -9.20
C SER A 556 -22.08 -55.21 -10.21
N ASN A 557 -21.56 -55.15 -11.43
CA ASN A 557 -21.86 -56.15 -12.45
C ASN A 557 -21.37 -57.55 -12.06
N LEU A 558 -20.20 -57.66 -11.43
CA LEU A 558 -19.63 -58.94 -11.00
C LEU A 558 -20.39 -59.52 -9.80
N LEU A 559 -20.74 -58.71 -8.81
CA LEU A 559 -21.57 -59.14 -7.68
C LEU A 559 -22.94 -59.61 -8.15
N TYR A 560 -23.57 -58.91 -9.09
CA TYR A 560 -24.85 -59.34 -9.67
C TYR A 560 -24.75 -60.71 -10.37
N THR A 561 -23.59 -61.06 -10.94
CA THR A 561 -23.39 -62.38 -11.56
C THR A 561 -23.09 -63.50 -10.58
N VAL A 562 -22.76 -63.19 -9.32
CA VAL A 562 -22.28 -64.15 -8.32
C VAL A 562 -23.30 -64.33 -7.19
N ASP A 563 -24.07 -63.30 -6.87
CA ASP A 563 -25.05 -63.28 -5.79
C ASP A 563 -26.41 -63.79 -6.32
N THR A 564 -26.65 -65.10 -6.23
CA THR A 564 -27.99 -65.70 -6.38
C THR A 564 -28.46 -66.35 -5.08
N PRO A 565 -28.99 -65.59 -4.11
CA PRO A 565 -29.98 -66.08 -3.17
C PRO A 565 -31.37 -65.94 -3.80
N GLU A 566 -32.23 -66.95 -3.65
CA GLU A 566 -33.61 -67.03 -4.20
C GLU A 566 -34.55 -65.85 -3.79
N ASN A 567 -34.11 -64.90 -2.96
CA ASN A 567 -34.93 -63.85 -2.36
C ASN A 567 -34.54 -62.40 -2.70
N TRP A 568 -33.66 -62.15 -3.68
CA TRP A 568 -33.50 -60.80 -4.22
C TRP A 568 -34.39 -60.59 -5.43
N ASN A 569 -35.36 -59.69 -5.29
CA ASN A 569 -36.20 -59.22 -6.39
C ASN A 569 -35.31 -58.88 -7.59
N LYS A 570 -35.73 -59.34 -8.78
CA LYS A 570 -35.05 -59.17 -10.08
C LYS A 570 -34.92 -57.70 -10.50
N GLU A 571 -34.19 -56.90 -9.75
CA GLU A 571 -33.83 -55.55 -10.16
C GLU A 571 -32.41 -55.58 -10.71
N GLU A 572 -32.37 -55.22 -11.99
CA GLU A 572 -31.24 -54.69 -12.75
C GLU A 572 -30.02 -54.19 -11.91
N PRO A 573 -28.76 -54.54 -12.27
CA PRO A 573 -27.59 -54.20 -11.45
C PRO A 573 -27.45 -52.71 -11.20
N GLY A 574 -27.37 -52.32 -9.92
CA GLY A 574 -27.27 -50.92 -9.48
C GLY A 574 -26.02 -50.62 -8.64
N TYR A 575 -25.86 -49.38 -8.19
CA TYR A 575 -24.78 -49.03 -7.27
C TYR A 575 -24.88 -49.80 -5.94
N ILE A 576 -23.74 -50.35 -5.51
CA ILE A 576 -23.62 -51.12 -4.27
C ILE A 576 -23.92 -50.21 -3.07
N ARG A 577 -24.96 -50.53 -2.31
CA ARG A 577 -25.36 -49.78 -1.11
C ARG A 577 -24.84 -50.39 0.21
N ARG A 578 -24.42 -51.65 0.19
CA ARG A 578 -23.84 -52.40 1.33
C ARG A 578 -22.59 -53.12 0.86
N THR A 579 -21.52 -53.05 1.64
CA THR A 579 -20.24 -53.71 1.34
C THR A 579 -20.38 -55.23 1.48
N PRO A 580 -20.17 -56.02 0.42
CA PRO A 580 -20.11 -57.48 0.53
C PRO A 580 -18.72 -57.93 1.02
N ASP A 581 -18.66 -59.00 1.81
CA ASP A 581 -17.41 -59.57 2.30
C ASP A 581 -16.82 -60.52 1.23
N ILE A 582 -15.67 -60.13 0.67
CA ILE A 582 -14.97 -60.90 -0.37
C ILE A 582 -13.76 -61.60 0.26
N HIS A 583 -13.80 -62.93 0.30
CA HIS A 583 -12.71 -63.75 0.84
C HIS A 583 -12.01 -64.53 -0.28
N LEU A 584 -10.67 -64.42 -0.34
CA LEU A 584 -9.85 -65.27 -1.19
C LEU A 584 -9.60 -66.59 -0.47
N SER A 585 -10.22 -67.67 -0.95
CA SER A 585 -10.00 -69.02 -0.40
C SER A 585 -9.21 -69.88 -1.37
N LYS A 586 -8.26 -70.67 -0.85
CA LYS A 586 -7.55 -71.69 -1.66
C LYS A 586 -8.36 -72.98 -1.58
N ALA A 587 -8.98 -73.39 -2.69
CA ALA A 587 -9.57 -74.71 -2.77
C ALA A 587 -8.47 -75.73 -3.06
N SER A 588 -8.14 -76.57 -2.08
CA SER A 588 -7.25 -77.71 -2.27
C SER A 588 -8.06 -78.87 -2.86
N ALA A 589 -8.10 -78.97 -4.19
CA ALA A 589 -8.49 -80.20 -4.86
C ALA A 589 -7.19 -80.92 -5.28
N GLN A 590 -7.08 -82.21 -4.96
CA GLN A 590 -5.92 -83.05 -5.27
C GLN A 590 -5.44 -82.80 -6.71
N ASN A 591 -4.21 -82.29 -6.82
CA ASN A 591 -3.44 -81.94 -8.01
C ASN A 591 -3.72 -80.64 -8.78
N SER A 592 -4.45 -79.66 -8.24
CA SER A 592 -4.24 -78.25 -8.64
C SER A 592 -4.72 -77.27 -7.56
N SER A 593 -3.82 -76.39 -7.08
CA SER A 593 -4.18 -75.30 -6.17
C SER A 593 -4.93 -74.21 -6.94
N ARG A 594 -6.26 -74.28 -7.00
CA ARG A 594 -7.07 -73.23 -7.63
C ARG A 594 -7.41 -72.17 -6.59
N VAL A 595 -7.13 -70.91 -6.90
CA VAL A 595 -7.57 -69.77 -6.09
C VAL A 595 -9.03 -69.50 -6.42
N VAL A 596 -9.87 -69.45 -5.40
CA VAL A 596 -11.32 -69.25 -5.53
C VAL A 596 -11.69 -67.95 -4.83
N ILE A 597 -12.41 -67.08 -5.53
CA ILE A 597 -12.98 -65.86 -4.95
C ILE A 597 -14.33 -66.27 -4.36
N ALA A 598 -14.47 -66.19 -3.05
CA ALA A 598 -15.73 -66.40 -2.36
C ALA A 598 -16.38 -65.04 -2.07
N VAL A 599 -17.63 -64.87 -2.49
CA VAL A 599 -18.46 -63.70 -2.20
C VAL A 599 -19.75 -64.20 -1.58
N ASP A 600 -20.02 -63.86 -0.31
CA ASP A 600 -21.28 -64.14 0.39
C ASP A 600 -21.92 -65.51 0.04
N SER A 601 -21.12 -66.59 0.13
CA SER A 601 -21.45 -68.02 -0.12
C SER A 601 -21.40 -68.57 -1.56
N ALA A 602 -21.12 -67.74 -2.57
CA ALA A 602 -20.88 -68.19 -3.95
C ALA A 602 -19.39 -68.19 -4.32
N PHE A 603 -18.97 -69.15 -5.16
CA PHE A 603 -17.57 -69.41 -5.51
C PHE A 603 -17.30 -69.12 -6.99
N LEU A 604 -16.35 -68.21 -7.27
CA LEU A 604 -15.76 -68.01 -8.60
C LEU A 604 -14.41 -68.72 -8.67
N THR A 605 -14.29 -69.72 -9.54
CA THR A 605 -13.03 -70.41 -9.81
C THR A 605 -12.23 -69.67 -10.89
N LEU A 606 -11.00 -69.25 -10.55
CA LEU A 606 -10.06 -68.72 -11.53
C LEU A 606 -9.40 -69.91 -12.27
N GLN A 607 -9.69 -70.06 -13.55
CA GLN A 607 -9.09 -71.10 -14.38
C GLN A 607 -7.92 -70.52 -15.19
N ASP A 608 -6.72 -71.03 -14.91
CA ASP A 608 -5.49 -70.62 -15.59
C ASP A 608 -5.34 -71.44 -16.88
N ASN A 609 -5.54 -70.82 -18.04
CA ASN A 609 -5.58 -71.50 -19.33
C ASN A 609 -4.19 -71.57 -19.97
N HIS A 610 -3.31 -72.40 -19.40
CA HIS A 610 -2.11 -72.88 -20.08
C HIS A 610 -2.32 -74.33 -20.53
N THR A 611 -3.02 -74.50 -21.65
CA THR A 611 -2.84 -75.55 -22.67
C THR A 611 -4.03 -75.53 -23.62
N GLY A 612 -3.75 -75.47 -24.92
CA GLY A 612 -4.77 -75.63 -25.94
C GLY A 612 -5.30 -77.05 -25.92
N ASN A 613 -6.58 -77.21 -25.60
CA ASN A 613 -7.54 -78.08 -26.28
C ASN A 613 -8.92 -77.91 -25.64
N GLU A 614 -9.89 -77.65 -26.51
CA GLU A 614 -11.34 -77.88 -26.40
C GLU A 614 -12.08 -77.59 -25.08
N THR A 615 -13.07 -76.70 -25.20
CA THR A 615 -13.97 -76.19 -24.17
C THR A 615 -15.05 -77.20 -23.75
N SER A 616 -15.19 -77.42 -22.44
CA SER A 616 -16.47 -77.81 -21.82
C SER A 616 -16.68 -77.05 -20.52
N ILE A 617 -17.77 -76.29 -20.43
CA ILE A 617 -18.26 -75.68 -19.18
C ILE A 617 -18.93 -76.80 -18.38
N VAL A 618 -18.39 -77.13 -17.21
CA VAL A 618 -19.08 -77.99 -16.23
C VAL A 618 -19.77 -77.08 -15.22
N THR A 619 -21.05 -76.80 -15.46
CA THR A 619 -21.96 -76.32 -14.43
C THR A 619 -22.44 -77.51 -13.61
N GLY A 620 -22.19 -77.51 -12.29
CA GLY A 620 -22.88 -78.40 -11.36
C GLY A 620 -24.39 -78.10 -11.36
N ASP A 621 -25.17 -79.17 -11.26
CA ASP A 621 -26.62 -79.23 -11.49
C ASP A 621 -27.45 -78.14 -10.78
N VAL A 622 -28.03 -77.23 -11.58
CA VAL A 622 -29.45 -76.85 -11.48
C VAL A 622 -29.97 -76.61 -12.90
N THR A 623 -30.83 -77.51 -13.37
CA THR A 623 -31.57 -77.42 -14.62
C THR A 623 -32.47 -76.18 -14.68
N TYR A 624 -32.22 -75.28 -15.63
CA TYR A 624 -33.28 -74.57 -16.35
C TYR A 624 -32.98 -74.50 -17.84
N VAL A 625 -33.91 -75.08 -18.61
CA VAL A 625 -33.93 -75.13 -20.06
C VAL A 625 -34.26 -73.75 -20.63
N GLN A 626 -33.42 -73.21 -21.51
CA GLN A 626 -33.90 -72.31 -22.55
C GLN A 626 -33.19 -72.57 -23.89
N LYS A 627 -33.97 -73.17 -24.80
CA LYS A 627 -33.69 -73.34 -26.22
C LYS A 627 -33.45 -71.99 -26.91
N ALA A 628 -32.38 -71.89 -27.71
CA ALA A 628 -32.39 -71.13 -28.95
C ALA A 628 -31.34 -71.67 -29.95
N ALA A 629 -31.84 -72.55 -30.83
CA ALA A 629 -31.47 -72.82 -32.21
C ALA A 629 -30.00 -72.67 -32.67
N ILE A 630 -29.38 -73.84 -32.90
CA ILE A 630 -28.46 -74.10 -34.00
C ILE A 630 -29.24 -73.94 -35.32
N VAL A 631 -28.71 -73.18 -36.29
CA VAL A 631 -29.05 -73.33 -37.71
C VAL A 631 -27.78 -73.73 -38.45
N ARG A 632 -27.76 -74.98 -38.88
CA ARG A 632 -26.85 -75.53 -39.89
C ARG A 632 -27.64 -75.55 -41.20
N ALA A 633 -27.09 -75.04 -42.30
CA ALA A 633 -27.60 -75.30 -43.65
C ALA A 633 -26.41 -75.61 -44.55
N GLU A 634 -26.42 -76.84 -45.07
CA GLU A 634 -25.49 -77.40 -46.04
C GLU A 634 -25.76 -76.89 -47.48
N GLU A 635 -24.68 -77.01 -48.25
CA GLU A 635 -24.41 -76.81 -49.68
C GLU A 635 -25.47 -77.19 -50.74
N ARG A 636 -25.40 -76.48 -51.89
CA ARG A 636 -25.18 -77.05 -53.26
C ARG A 636 -24.92 -75.98 -54.35
N MET A 637 -23.66 -75.96 -54.86
CA MET A 637 -23.09 -75.90 -56.25
C MET A 637 -23.84 -75.27 -57.46
N PRO A 638 -23.19 -74.80 -58.59
CA PRO A 638 -21.99 -75.40 -59.24
C PRO A 638 -20.96 -74.49 -60.00
N LEU A 639 -19.82 -75.12 -60.35
CA LEU A 639 -18.99 -75.09 -61.59
C LEU A 639 -18.37 -73.80 -62.21
N TYR A 640 -17.03 -73.83 -62.32
CA TYR A 640 -16.14 -73.59 -63.49
C TYR A 640 -16.22 -72.35 -64.40
N ASN A 641 -15.10 -71.61 -64.46
CA ASN A 641 -14.21 -71.31 -65.62
C ASN A 641 -13.30 -70.13 -65.19
N SER A 642 -11.98 -70.11 -65.32
CA SER A 642 -10.96 -70.92 -65.99
C SER A 642 -9.63 -70.78 -65.24
#